data_AF-A0A9Q4BNS1-F1
#
_entry.id   AF-A0A9Q4BNS1-F1
#
_cell.length_a   1.000
_cell.length_b   1.000
_cell.length_c   1.000
_cell.angle_alpha   90.00
_cell.angle_beta   90.00
_cell.angle_gamma   90.00
#
_symmetry.space_group_name_H-M   'P 1'
#
loop_
_entity.id
_entity.type
_entity.pdbx_description
1 polymer ?
#
loop_
_entity_poly.entity_id
_entity_poly.type
_entity_poly.pdbx_seq_one_letter_code
_entity_poly.pdbx_strand_id
1 'polypeptide(L)'
;MKPDITDLIFLISTVLGAIGLSVIIYSREKGNNSSRLFLLTLVLVVGYIISHGIHFLIMTMGDVTILDKSCHSFLLLINMSLTFFAWNFPRERKISLVKASVILIPSVIVLAMLWGGYLVKQSHAHHNHFQPQFTALYPVFIAWYLFLLAFSAIILIRRYKKEPSRQIKMQIITFLLGLTITNLTSFVFGMLIPWTVGFYYLVEASPLAFLVGVIMFTAVAVGKFNMFPKALDRVREFSINRKVMLIALILVPIIIMLIQVPLGRAVMGISNEEWLNYFSLSVMGGLIVSISMAILINIVISYPLKELKNKALEIKQGDFNTKVSINSNDELGEVAEAFNEMAQTLHQNSEELKSKEQRITLLLNAFEKSQASIAVVDKDAKILEANKTFFRLLGKEPSEVLNQNILSLQFSNCKSDGLAGVTSALKSRGNYECEIEYTDPSGLRKDILVTISPVDFDDVKYAGHMFVEVDITERKLLENKLLQAEKLAALGKMSAILAHEIKTPLTSIKMNADILSESLKLSEEDEDSFGIIQKEIKRLNNLVKEVLQLSRQPELNCSMLDIRELVEDVKKQFQARLDERNISVIIDVQPCQISADKEKLRQVFINLIENSLEAMASGGEILISSRPSDRFLRIHVKDTGSGIASPEKVFDPFVTTKASGTGLGLSISQKIIEQHGGQISLLNANSGETTFEILLPMRDNN
;
A
#
# COMPACT_ATOMS: atom_id res chain seq x y z
N MET A 1 36.45 -79.56 -9.94
CA MET A 1 36.90 -78.20 -10.32
C MET A 1 36.46 -77.26 -9.21
N LYS A 2 37.38 -76.46 -8.66
CA LYS A 2 36.97 -75.31 -7.83
C LYS A 2 36.22 -74.35 -8.76
N PRO A 3 35.06 -73.79 -8.36
CA PRO A 3 34.36 -72.80 -9.17
C PRO A 3 35.31 -71.63 -9.42
N ASP A 4 35.42 -71.21 -10.69
CA ASP A 4 36.18 -70.02 -11.04
C ASP A 4 35.50 -68.79 -10.40
N ILE A 5 36.26 -67.75 -10.10
CA ILE A 5 35.73 -66.52 -9.48
C ILE A 5 34.64 -65.91 -10.37
N THR A 6 34.77 -66.06 -11.69
CA THR A 6 33.79 -65.68 -12.71
C THR A 6 32.46 -66.44 -12.56
N ASP A 7 32.50 -67.76 -12.32
CA ASP A 7 31.32 -68.61 -12.06
C ASP A 7 30.52 -68.10 -10.87
N LEU A 8 31.25 -67.78 -9.79
CA LEU A 8 30.66 -67.30 -8.55
C LEU A 8 30.02 -65.92 -8.75
N ILE A 9 30.65 -65.01 -9.50
CA ILE A 9 30.12 -63.67 -9.78
C ILE A 9 28.82 -63.75 -10.60
N PHE A 10 28.76 -64.57 -11.64
CA PHE A 10 27.57 -64.71 -12.48
C PHE A 10 26.42 -65.43 -11.78
N LEU A 11 26.73 -66.47 -11.00
CA LEU A 11 25.74 -67.13 -10.17
C LEU A 11 25.16 -66.15 -9.12
N ILE A 12 26.01 -65.42 -8.40
CA ILE A 12 25.56 -64.43 -7.42
C ILE A 12 24.73 -63.33 -8.09
N SER A 13 25.14 -62.83 -9.26
CA SER A 13 24.43 -61.77 -9.98
C SER A 13 23.03 -62.23 -10.44
N THR A 14 22.91 -63.45 -10.95
CA THR A 14 21.62 -64.02 -11.38
C THR A 14 20.72 -64.33 -10.17
N VAL A 15 21.28 -64.82 -9.07
CA VAL A 15 20.54 -65.04 -7.81
C VAL A 15 20.06 -63.73 -7.20
N LEU A 16 20.90 -62.69 -7.15
CA LEU A 16 20.49 -61.35 -6.70
C LEU A 16 19.39 -60.76 -7.58
N GLY A 17 19.46 -60.97 -8.90
CA GLY A 17 18.40 -60.59 -9.84
C GLY A 17 17.08 -61.30 -9.54
N ALA A 18 17.12 -62.61 -9.26
CA ALA A 18 15.95 -63.40 -8.88
C ALA A 18 15.35 -62.98 -7.53
N ILE A 19 16.20 -62.67 -6.54
CA ILE A 19 15.79 -62.14 -5.23
C ILE A 19 15.16 -60.76 -5.42
N GLY A 20 15.78 -59.87 -6.18
CA GLY A 20 15.25 -58.53 -6.48
C GLY A 20 13.88 -58.59 -7.16
N LEU A 21 13.71 -59.49 -8.14
CA LEU A 21 12.42 -59.73 -8.79
C LEU A 21 11.37 -60.20 -7.78
N SER A 22 11.74 -61.14 -6.90
CA SER A 22 10.85 -61.65 -5.85
C SER A 22 10.46 -60.54 -4.87
N VAL A 23 11.41 -59.73 -4.40
CA VAL A 23 11.16 -58.61 -3.48
C VAL A 23 10.20 -57.58 -4.10
N ILE A 24 10.38 -57.25 -5.38
CA ILE A 24 9.49 -56.30 -6.07
C ILE A 24 8.08 -56.88 -6.22
N ILE A 25 7.95 -58.18 -6.51
CA ILE A 25 6.65 -58.85 -6.62
C ILE A 25 5.94 -58.96 -5.26
N TYR A 26 6.70 -59.19 -4.17
CA TYR A 26 6.16 -59.36 -2.82
C TYR A 26 6.04 -58.06 -2.01
N SER A 27 6.58 -56.95 -2.52
CA SER A 27 6.46 -55.62 -1.89
C SER A 27 5.00 -55.25 -1.65
N ARG A 28 4.64 -54.99 -0.38
CA ARG A 28 3.28 -54.63 0.06
C ARG A 28 2.87 -53.18 -0.23
N GLU A 29 3.81 -52.32 -0.64
CA GLU A 29 3.51 -50.92 -0.93
C GLU A 29 2.56 -50.76 -2.12
N LYS A 30 1.50 -49.96 -1.94
CA LYS A 30 0.56 -49.60 -3.01
C LYS A 30 1.19 -48.53 -3.90
N GLY A 31 1.22 -48.77 -5.20
CA GLY A 31 1.67 -47.79 -6.18
C GLY A 31 3.16 -47.91 -6.48
N ASN A 32 3.53 -48.05 -7.75
CA ASN A 32 4.89 -48.01 -8.31
C ASN A 32 5.55 -49.36 -8.67
N ASN A 33 4.80 -50.47 -8.65
CA ASN A 33 5.34 -51.79 -9.03
C ASN A 33 5.77 -51.84 -10.49
N SER A 34 5.04 -51.17 -11.39
CA SER A 34 5.38 -51.10 -12.81
C SER A 34 6.73 -50.40 -13.03
N SER A 35 6.99 -49.27 -12.35
CA SER A 35 8.28 -48.57 -12.46
C SER A 35 9.42 -49.35 -11.81
N ARG A 36 9.17 -50.05 -10.69
CA ARG A 36 10.16 -50.92 -10.03
C ARG A 36 10.55 -52.10 -10.92
N LEU A 37 9.56 -52.78 -11.51
CA LEU A 37 9.80 -53.87 -12.46
C LEU A 37 10.53 -53.38 -13.72
N PHE A 38 10.20 -52.18 -14.20
CA PHE A 38 10.91 -51.57 -15.32
C PHE A 38 12.37 -51.26 -14.99
N LEU A 39 12.64 -50.62 -13.84
CA LEU A 39 14.00 -50.36 -13.36
C LEU A 39 14.79 -51.65 -13.17
N LEU A 40 14.18 -52.68 -12.57
CA LEU A 40 14.81 -53.99 -12.43
C LEU A 40 15.11 -54.61 -13.80
N THR A 41 14.17 -54.51 -14.76
CA THR A 41 14.40 -55.01 -16.12
C THR A 41 15.59 -54.30 -16.76
N LEU A 42 15.71 -52.97 -16.59
CA LEU A 42 16.87 -52.21 -17.08
C LEU A 42 18.18 -52.67 -16.40
N VAL A 43 18.16 -52.93 -15.10
CA VAL A 43 19.33 -53.46 -14.37
C VAL A 43 19.70 -54.87 -14.86
N LEU A 44 18.71 -55.74 -15.10
CA LEU A 44 18.94 -57.08 -15.64
C LEU A 44 19.46 -57.04 -17.08
N VAL A 45 18.98 -56.10 -17.90
CA VAL A 45 19.50 -55.82 -19.25
C VAL A 45 20.97 -55.39 -19.17
N VAL A 46 21.30 -54.47 -18.26
CA VAL A 46 22.69 -54.03 -18.04
C VAL A 46 23.54 -55.21 -17.56
N GLY A 47 23.04 -56.05 -16.65
CA GLY A 47 23.70 -57.27 -16.20
C GLY A 47 23.93 -58.28 -17.34
N TYR A 48 22.96 -58.44 -18.24
CA TYR A 48 23.08 -59.26 -19.45
C TYR A 48 24.18 -58.76 -20.38
N ILE A 49 24.23 -57.44 -20.63
CA ILE A 49 25.26 -56.80 -21.46
C ILE A 49 26.64 -56.92 -20.81
N ILE A 50 26.75 -56.65 -19.51
CA ILE A 50 28.01 -56.80 -18.75
C ILE A 50 28.46 -58.25 -18.75
N SER A 51 27.54 -59.21 -18.60
CA SER A 51 27.88 -60.64 -18.64
C SER A 51 28.46 -61.06 -19.99
N HIS A 52 27.91 -60.54 -21.10
CA HIS A 52 28.49 -60.77 -22.41
C HIS A 52 29.83 -60.04 -22.59
N GLY A 53 29.94 -58.80 -22.11
CA GLY A 53 31.15 -57.99 -22.25
C GLY A 53 32.34 -58.49 -21.43
N ILE A 54 32.11 -58.91 -20.17
CA ILE A 54 33.15 -59.51 -19.32
C ILE A 54 33.66 -60.81 -19.95
N HIS A 55 32.76 -61.64 -20.47
CA HIS A 55 33.16 -62.88 -21.11
C HIS A 55 33.87 -62.65 -22.45
N PHE A 56 33.45 -61.63 -23.21
CA PHE A 56 34.17 -61.17 -24.40
C PHE A 56 35.63 -60.85 -24.08
N LEU A 57 35.90 -60.26 -22.91
CA LEU A 57 37.24 -59.90 -22.46
C LEU A 57 38.08 -61.09 -21.98
N ILE A 58 37.47 -62.14 -21.41
CA ILE A 58 38.18 -63.18 -20.63
C ILE A 58 38.30 -64.52 -21.36
N MET A 59 37.31 -64.95 -22.16
CA MET A 59 37.28 -66.29 -22.75
C MET A 59 37.23 -66.24 -24.27
N THR A 60 38.36 -66.53 -24.91
CA THR A 60 38.53 -66.40 -26.37
C THR A 60 38.76 -67.73 -27.09
N MET A 61 39.02 -68.84 -26.38
CA MET A 61 38.95 -70.22 -26.90
C MET A 61 38.76 -71.21 -25.73
N GLY A 62 37.81 -72.15 -25.84
CA GLY A 62 37.62 -73.21 -24.84
C GLY A 62 36.17 -73.47 -24.42
N ASP A 63 35.99 -73.98 -23.20
CA ASP A 63 34.70 -74.28 -22.58
C ASP A 63 33.96 -72.99 -22.20
N VAL A 64 32.90 -72.67 -22.96
CA VAL A 64 32.01 -71.50 -22.77
C VAL A 64 30.69 -71.88 -22.10
N THR A 65 30.63 -73.03 -21.42
CA THR A 65 29.42 -73.54 -20.73
C THR A 65 28.86 -72.54 -19.72
N ILE A 66 29.72 -71.83 -19.01
CA ILE A 66 29.31 -70.87 -17.97
C ILE A 66 28.66 -69.65 -18.59
N LEU A 67 29.18 -69.14 -19.72
CA LEU A 67 28.53 -68.07 -20.48
C LEU A 67 27.14 -68.51 -20.93
N ASP A 68 27.07 -69.69 -21.54
CA ASP A 68 25.82 -70.22 -22.04
C ASP A 68 24.79 -70.29 -20.89
N LYS A 69 25.23 -70.74 -19.71
CA LYS A 69 24.39 -70.72 -18.49
C LYS A 69 24.02 -69.32 -18.00
N SER A 70 24.94 -68.37 -17.95
CA SER A 70 24.64 -67.01 -17.46
C SER A 70 23.71 -66.25 -18.41
N CYS A 71 23.90 -66.37 -19.72
CA CYS A 71 23.08 -65.74 -20.74
C CYS A 71 21.63 -66.24 -20.68
N HIS A 72 21.45 -67.56 -20.66
CA HIS A 72 20.12 -68.17 -20.55
C HIS A 72 19.44 -67.81 -19.21
N SER A 73 20.20 -67.67 -18.13
CA SER A 73 19.70 -67.20 -16.83
C SER A 73 19.17 -65.76 -16.88
N PHE A 74 19.95 -64.83 -17.44
CA PHE A 74 19.52 -63.43 -17.56
C PHE A 74 18.35 -63.27 -18.53
N LEU A 75 18.33 -63.99 -19.66
CA LEU A 75 17.19 -63.99 -20.59
C LEU A 75 15.91 -64.50 -19.91
N LEU A 76 16.01 -65.56 -19.11
CA LEU A 76 14.88 -66.05 -18.31
C LEU A 76 14.39 -64.98 -17.32
N LEU A 77 15.28 -64.35 -16.55
CA LEU A 77 14.91 -63.32 -15.57
C LEU A 77 14.32 -62.07 -16.21
N ILE A 78 14.86 -61.63 -17.34
CA ILE A 78 14.33 -60.50 -18.13
C ILE A 78 12.91 -60.84 -18.62
N ASN A 79 12.72 -62.03 -19.20
CA ASN A 79 11.41 -62.46 -19.70
C ASN A 79 10.38 -62.63 -18.57
N MET A 80 10.80 -63.14 -17.40
CA MET A 80 9.97 -63.17 -16.20
C MET A 80 9.57 -61.75 -15.76
N SER A 81 10.54 -60.82 -15.66
CA SER A 81 10.29 -59.43 -15.26
C SER A 81 9.30 -58.76 -16.22
N LEU A 82 9.48 -58.94 -17.54
CA LEU A 82 8.57 -58.44 -18.57
C LEU A 82 7.19 -59.09 -18.49
N THR A 83 7.09 -60.36 -18.11
CA THR A 83 5.81 -61.06 -17.91
C THR A 83 5.05 -60.49 -16.72
N PHE A 84 5.72 -60.27 -15.58
CA PHE A 84 5.11 -59.59 -14.43
C PHE A 84 4.77 -58.13 -14.71
N PHE A 85 5.57 -57.47 -15.55
CA PHE A 85 5.25 -56.13 -16.02
C PHE A 85 3.98 -56.11 -16.90
N ALA A 86 3.88 -56.99 -17.89
CA ALA A 86 2.67 -57.17 -18.72
C ALA A 86 1.44 -57.50 -17.87
N TRP A 87 1.63 -58.19 -16.75
CA TRP A 87 0.59 -58.46 -15.77
C TRP A 87 0.14 -57.20 -14.99
N ASN A 88 1.04 -56.25 -14.73
CA ASN A 88 0.74 -55.01 -14.01
C ASN A 88 0.42 -53.80 -14.89
N PHE A 89 0.63 -53.90 -16.21
CA PHE A 89 0.41 -52.82 -17.18
C PHE A 89 -0.89 -53.01 -17.98
N PRO A 90 -1.74 -51.98 -18.21
CA PRO A 90 -1.53 -50.54 -17.96
C PRO A 90 -2.01 -50.04 -16.60
N ARG A 91 -2.86 -50.80 -15.89
CA ARG A 91 -3.37 -50.44 -14.56
C ARG A 91 -2.78 -51.38 -13.52
N GLU A 92 -2.09 -50.82 -12.52
CA GLU A 92 -1.47 -51.59 -11.45
C GLU A 92 -2.51 -52.43 -10.69
N ARG A 93 -2.20 -53.71 -10.47
CA ARG A 93 -3.07 -54.63 -9.73
C ARG A 93 -2.26 -55.34 -8.65
N LYS A 94 -2.91 -55.69 -7.54
CA LYS A 94 -2.30 -56.59 -6.57
C LYS A 94 -2.21 -58.00 -7.19
N ILE A 95 -0.99 -58.51 -7.32
CA ILE A 95 -0.77 -59.90 -7.71
C ILE A 95 -0.95 -60.75 -6.45
N SER A 96 -1.90 -61.69 -6.47
CA SER A 96 -2.05 -62.65 -5.38
C SER A 96 -0.84 -63.59 -5.35
N LEU A 97 -0.33 -63.90 -4.16
CA LEU A 97 0.79 -64.82 -3.93
C LEU A 97 0.67 -66.14 -4.72
N VAL A 98 -0.53 -66.73 -4.74
CA VAL A 98 -0.81 -67.98 -5.46
C VAL A 98 -0.58 -67.83 -6.97
N LYS A 99 -1.08 -66.75 -7.59
CA LYS A 99 -0.92 -66.49 -9.03
C LYS A 99 0.52 -66.15 -9.41
N ALA A 100 1.26 -65.44 -8.56
CA ALA A 100 2.68 -65.17 -8.80
C ALA A 100 3.51 -66.46 -8.78
N SER A 101 3.20 -67.36 -7.85
CA SER A 101 3.93 -68.62 -7.65
C SER A 101 3.86 -69.56 -8.86
N VAL A 102 2.79 -69.49 -9.66
CA VAL A 102 2.64 -70.25 -10.93
C VAL A 102 3.73 -69.90 -11.95
N ILE A 103 4.26 -68.69 -11.93
CA ILE A 103 5.34 -68.25 -12.83
C ILE A 103 6.70 -68.31 -12.13
N LEU A 104 6.74 -67.95 -10.84
CA LEU A 104 7.98 -67.86 -10.08
C LEU A 104 8.60 -69.23 -9.81
N ILE A 105 7.81 -70.21 -9.32
CA ILE A 105 8.33 -71.52 -8.92
C ILE A 105 8.93 -72.28 -10.12
N PRO A 106 8.23 -72.45 -11.27
CA PRO A 106 8.82 -73.19 -12.38
C PRO A 106 10.05 -72.48 -12.95
N SER A 107 10.06 -71.14 -12.98
CA SER A 107 11.23 -70.40 -13.46
C SER A 107 12.44 -70.53 -12.54
N VAL A 108 12.25 -70.57 -11.22
CA VAL A 108 13.34 -70.81 -10.26
C VAL A 108 13.86 -72.24 -10.40
N ILE A 109 12.97 -73.23 -10.61
CA ILE A 109 13.37 -74.62 -10.89
C ILE A 109 14.20 -74.68 -12.18
N VAL A 110 13.74 -74.05 -13.25
CA VAL A 110 14.47 -74.00 -14.53
C VAL A 110 15.83 -73.32 -14.35
N LEU A 111 15.90 -72.21 -13.60
CA LEU A 111 17.15 -71.51 -13.28
C LEU A 111 18.12 -72.42 -12.49
N ALA A 112 17.61 -73.17 -11.52
CA ALA A 112 18.41 -74.12 -10.74
C ALA A 112 18.89 -75.31 -11.58
N MET A 113 18.05 -75.85 -12.47
CA MET A 113 18.43 -76.89 -13.42
C MET A 113 19.52 -76.42 -14.39
N LEU A 114 19.49 -75.14 -14.76
CA LEU A 114 20.43 -74.53 -15.66
C LEU A 114 21.84 -74.43 -15.05
N TRP A 115 21.93 -73.87 -13.84
CA TRP A 115 23.19 -73.80 -13.09
C TRP A 115 23.67 -75.17 -12.60
N GLY A 116 22.75 -76.09 -12.29
CA GLY A 116 23.05 -77.49 -11.95
C GLY A 116 23.59 -78.33 -13.12
N GLY A 117 23.65 -77.77 -14.34
CA GLY A 117 24.17 -78.47 -15.53
C GLY A 117 23.21 -79.52 -16.11
N TYR A 118 21.95 -79.55 -15.66
CA TYR A 118 20.92 -80.47 -16.15
C TYR A 118 20.29 -80.02 -17.46
N LEU A 119 20.54 -78.79 -17.91
CA LEU A 119 20.04 -78.26 -19.19
C LEU A 119 21.20 -78.12 -20.19
N VAL A 120 22.23 -77.37 -19.82
CA VAL A 120 23.46 -77.16 -20.60
C VAL A 120 24.56 -78.02 -20.00
N LYS A 121 25.04 -79.03 -20.75
CA LYS A 121 26.05 -79.97 -20.28
C LYS A 121 27.45 -79.41 -20.47
N GLN A 122 27.81 -79.12 -21.72
CA GLN A 122 29.07 -78.49 -22.10
C GLN A 122 28.87 -77.65 -23.36
N SER A 123 29.47 -76.48 -23.48
CA SER A 123 29.42 -75.67 -24.70
C SER A 123 30.85 -75.26 -25.04
N HIS A 124 31.31 -75.54 -26.27
CA HIS A 124 32.67 -75.24 -26.69
C HIS A 124 32.67 -74.25 -27.84
N ALA A 125 33.62 -73.30 -27.82
CA ALA A 125 33.89 -72.40 -28.93
C ALA A 125 35.31 -72.66 -29.47
N HIS A 126 35.42 -72.98 -30.75
CA HIS A 126 36.70 -73.24 -31.42
C HIS A 126 36.72 -72.65 -32.83
N HIS A 127 37.71 -71.79 -33.14
CA HIS A 127 37.90 -71.16 -34.46
C HIS A 127 36.59 -70.60 -35.07
N ASN A 128 35.87 -69.77 -34.30
CA ASN A 128 34.58 -69.16 -34.67
C ASN A 128 33.39 -70.11 -34.82
N HIS A 129 33.56 -71.41 -34.56
CA HIS A 129 32.46 -72.37 -34.50
C HIS A 129 32.00 -72.63 -33.06
N PHE A 130 30.70 -72.45 -32.83
CA PHE A 130 30.03 -72.71 -31.57
C PHE A 130 29.39 -74.11 -31.59
N GLN A 131 29.80 -74.98 -30.66
CA GLN A 131 29.26 -76.33 -30.51
C GLN A 131 28.63 -76.50 -29.13
N PRO A 132 27.33 -76.20 -28.97
CA PRO A 132 26.63 -76.42 -27.72
C PRO A 132 26.26 -77.91 -27.56
N GLN A 133 26.56 -78.49 -26.39
CA GLN A 133 26.07 -79.81 -25.97
C GLN A 133 24.98 -79.64 -24.92
N PHE A 134 23.75 -79.68 -25.40
CA PHE A 134 22.57 -79.68 -24.56
C PHE A 134 22.22 -81.09 -24.08
N THR A 135 21.57 -81.16 -22.93
CA THR A 135 20.97 -82.41 -22.44
C THR A 135 19.61 -82.65 -23.09
N ALA A 136 19.07 -83.87 -22.94
CA ALA A 136 17.71 -84.20 -23.39
C ALA A 136 16.60 -83.34 -22.72
N LEU A 137 16.91 -82.65 -21.62
CA LEU A 137 15.96 -81.79 -20.89
C LEU A 137 15.94 -80.35 -21.39
N TYR A 138 16.88 -79.93 -22.25
CA TYR A 138 16.94 -78.56 -22.77
C TYR A 138 15.66 -78.07 -23.49
N PRO A 139 14.91 -78.90 -24.24
CA PRO A 139 13.62 -78.50 -24.80
C PRO A 139 12.62 -77.98 -23.76
N VAL A 140 12.72 -78.41 -22.49
CA VAL A 140 11.88 -77.90 -21.39
C VAL A 140 12.14 -76.42 -21.13
N PHE A 141 13.40 -75.97 -21.21
CA PHE A 141 13.76 -74.56 -21.07
C PHE A 141 13.16 -73.74 -22.21
N ILE A 142 13.32 -74.18 -23.47
CA ILE A 142 12.77 -73.48 -24.63
C ILE A 142 11.25 -73.40 -24.55
N ALA A 143 10.59 -74.51 -24.22
CA ALA A 143 9.14 -74.56 -24.07
C ALA A 143 8.65 -73.58 -22.99
N TRP A 144 9.32 -73.53 -21.83
CA TRP A 144 9.00 -72.58 -20.76
C TRP A 144 9.25 -71.12 -21.17
N TYR A 145 10.36 -70.84 -21.84
CA TYR A 145 10.70 -69.52 -22.34
C TYR A 145 9.66 -68.99 -23.34
N LEU A 146 9.30 -69.82 -24.33
CA LEU A 146 8.26 -69.51 -25.31
C LEU A 146 6.88 -69.39 -24.67
N PHE A 147 6.59 -70.19 -23.64
CA PHE A 147 5.36 -70.06 -22.86
C PHE A 147 5.24 -68.69 -22.20
N LEU A 148 6.27 -68.20 -21.50
CA LEU A 148 6.25 -66.87 -20.86
C LEU A 148 6.05 -65.74 -21.90
N LEU A 149 6.68 -65.87 -23.06
CA LEU A 149 6.54 -64.92 -24.17
C LEU A 149 5.11 -64.93 -24.73
N ALA A 150 4.57 -66.10 -25.07
CA ALA A 150 3.20 -66.23 -25.58
C ALA A 150 2.18 -65.75 -24.53
N PHE A 151 2.41 -66.09 -23.27
CA PHE A 151 1.54 -65.74 -22.16
C PHE A 151 1.49 -64.22 -21.93
N SER A 152 2.63 -63.54 -21.92
CA SER A 152 2.70 -62.08 -21.80
C SER A 152 2.02 -61.38 -22.98
N ALA A 153 2.23 -61.85 -24.22
CA ALA A 153 1.55 -61.34 -25.41
C ALA A 153 0.02 -61.54 -25.34
N ILE A 154 -0.45 -62.72 -24.93
CA ILE A 154 -1.89 -63.03 -24.79
C ILE A 154 -2.55 -62.12 -23.75
N ILE A 155 -1.89 -61.87 -22.61
CA ILE A 155 -2.40 -60.95 -21.58
C ILE A 155 -2.61 -59.55 -22.17
N LEU A 156 -1.61 -59.03 -22.89
CA LEU A 156 -1.66 -57.69 -23.48
C LEU A 156 -2.72 -57.59 -24.57
N ILE A 157 -2.82 -58.59 -25.46
CA ILE A 157 -3.84 -58.63 -26.53
C ILE A 157 -5.26 -58.67 -25.92
N ARG A 158 -5.46 -59.48 -24.87
CA ARG A 158 -6.75 -59.51 -24.15
C ARG A 158 -7.07 -58.17 -23.50
N ARG A 159 -6.06 -57.45 -22.98
CA ARG A 159 -6.24 -56.10 -22.40
C ARG A 159 -6.53 -55.05 -23.46
N TYR A 160 -5.82 -55.10 -24.58
CA TYR A 160 -6.06 -54.23 -25.73
C TYR A 160 -7.52 -54.30 -26.21
N LYS A 161 -8.08 -55.53 -26.31
CA LYS A 161 -9.49 -55.74 -26.70
C LYS A 161 -10.50 -55.18 -25.68
N LYS A 162 -10.13 -55.12 -24.40
CA LYS A 162 -11.02 -54.68 -23.30
C LYS A 162 -10.89 -53.21 -22.93
N GLU A 163 -9.80 -52.54 -23.32
CA GLU A 163 -9.56 -51.16 -22.92
C GLU A 163 -10.31 -50.18 -23.83
N PRO A 164 -11.06 -49.19 -23.31
CA PRO A 164 -11.77 -48.22 -24.14
C PRO A 164 -10.89 -47.04 -24.60
N SER A 165 -9.85 -46.68 -23.85
CA SER A 165 -9.02 -45.50 -24.14
C SER A 165 -8.06 -45.71 -25.32
N ARG A 166 -8.10 -44.82 -26.32
CA ARG A 166 -7.18 -44.82 -27.47
C ARG A 166 -5.71 -44.66 -27.05
N GLN A 167 -5.44 -43.82 -26.05
CA GLN A 167 -4.08 -43.58 -25.55
C GLN A 167 -3.49 -44.83 -24.89
N ILE A 168 -4.28 -45.52 -24.06
CA ILE A 168 -3.85 -46.75 -23.38
C ILE A 168 -3.75 -47.91 -24.38
N LYS A 169 -4.63 -47.97 -25.39
CA LYS A 169 -4.49 -48.92 -26.51
C LYS A 169 -3.16 -48.75 -27.25
N MET A 170 -2.78 -47.50 -27.56
CA MET A 170 -1.53 -47.22 -28.25
C MET A 170 -0.31 -47.58 -27.39
N GLN A 171 -0.40 -47.32 -26.09
CA GLN A 171 0.57 -47.77 -25.09
C GLN A 171 0.73 -49.30 -25.10
N ILE A 172 -0.38 -50.06 -25.05
CA ILE A 172 -0.35 -51.53 -25.08
C ILE A 172 0.24 -52.04 -26.41
N ILE A 173 -0.11 -51.44 -27.55
CA ILE A 173 0.44 -51.81 -28.87
C ILE A 173 1.95 -51.58 -28.90
N THR A 174 2.41 -50.41 -28.44
CA THR A 174 3.85 -50.09 -28.40
C THR A 174 4.60 -51.03 -27.48
N PHE A 175 4.03 -51.36 -26.32
CA PHE A 175 4.60 -52.35 -25.41
C PHE A 175 4.68 -53.74 -26.07
N LEU A 176 3.60 -54.17 -26.72
CA LEU A 176 3.55 -55.46 -27.43
C LEU A 176 4.59 -55.52 -28.56
N LEU A 177 4.74 -54.44 -29.34
CA LEU A 177 5.72 -54.33 -30.42
C LEU A 177 7.15 -54.35 -29.85
N GLY A 178 7.43 -53.58 -28.80
CA GLY A 178 8.73 -53.58 -28.12
C GLY A 178 9.09 -54.94 -27.53
N LEU A 179 8.14 -55.60 -26.86
CA LEU A 179 8.30 -56.96 -26.32
C LEU A 179 8.58 -57.98 -27.43
N THR A 180 7.83 -57.88 -28.54
CA THR A 180 7.97 -58.80 -29.68
C THR A 180 9.33 -58.62 -30.34
N ILE A 181 9.72 -57.38 -30.67
CA ILE A 181 11.04 -57.11 -31.27
C ILE A 181 12.16 -57.57 -30.34
N THR A 182 12.12 -57.17 -29.07
CA THR A 182 13.18 -57.47 -28.11
C THR A 182 13.36 -58.98 -27.93
N ASN A 183 12.26 -59.72 -27.73
CA ASN A 183 12.32 -61.16 -27.50
C ASN A 183 12.59 -61.96 -28.78
N LEU A 184 12.03 -61.55 -29.93
CA LEU A 184 12.28 -62.19 -31.22
C LEU A 184 13.74 -62.04 -31.61
N THR A 185 14.28 -60.82 -31.52
CA THR A 185 15.68 -60.55 -31.82
C THR A 185 16.60 -61.32 -30.87
N SER A 186 16.29 -61.37 -29.56
CA SER A 186 17.06 -62.18 -28.59
C SER A 186 17.01 -63.67 -28.90
N PHE A 187 15.84 -64.19 -29.28
CA PHE A 187 15.69 -65.60 -29.63
C PHE A 187 16.44 -65.92 -30.93
N VAL A 188 16.33 -65.08 -31.95
CA VAL A 188 16.95 -65.29 -33.25
C VAL A 188 18.48 -65.24 -33.15
N PHE A 189 19.04 -64.17 -32.58
CA PHE A 189 20.49 -63.99 -32.49
C PHE A 189 21.13 -64.73 -31.31
N GLY A 190 20.41 -64.91 -30.20
CA GLY A 190 20.95 -65.52 -28.99
C GLY A 190 20.73 -67.03 -28.86
N MET A 191 19.71 -67.61 -29.54
CA MET A 191 19.40 -69.04 -29.42
C MET A 191 19.30 -69.76 -30.78
N LEU A 192 18.51 -69.26 -31.73
CA LEU A 192 18.15 -69.98 -32.96
C LEU A 192 19.29 -70.05 -33.99
N ILE A 193 19.87 -68.92 -34.35
CA ILE A 193 20.91 -68.85 -35.37
C ILE A 193 22.22 -69.48 -34.89
N PRO A 194 22.70 -69.20 -33.66
CA PRO A 194 23.89 -69.90 -33.13
C PRO A 194 23.74 -71.42 -33.14
N TRP A 195 22.53 -71.93 -32.87
CA TRP A 195 22.25 -73.36 -32.84
C TRP A 195 22.20 -74.01 -34.22
N THR A 196 21.68 -73.30 -35.23
CA THR A 196 21.48 -73.85 -36.58
C THR A 196 22.67 -73.65 -37.51
N VAL A 197 23.37 -72.52 -37.39
CA VAL A 197 24.46 -72.13 -38.30
C VAL A 197 25.84 -72.30 -37.65
N GLY A 198 25.91 -72.40 -36.32
CA GLY A 198 27.15 -72.70 -35.59
C GLY A 198 28.20 -71.60 -35.62
N PHE A 199 27.86 -70.35 -35.98
CA PHE A 199 28.78 -69.21 -35.92
C PHE A 199 28.73 -68.52 -34.55
N TYR A 200 29.86 -68.50 -33.85
CA TYR A 200 30.00 -67.89 -32.53
C TYR A 200 29.81 -66.37 -32.55
N TYR A 201 30.21 -65.69 -33.63
CA TYR A 201 30.06 -64.23 -33.80
C TYR A 201 28.61 -63.73 -33.70
N LEU A 202 27.63 -64.58 -34.00
CA LEU A 202 26.21 -64.22 -33.90
C LEU A 202 25.70 -64.23 -32.46
N VAL A 203 26.29 -65.06 -31.59
CA VAL A 203 26.11 -64.98 -30.14
C VAL A 203 26.70 -63.67 -29.62
N GLU A 204 27.85 -63.25 -30.14
CA GLU A 204 28.52 -61.98 -29.80
C GLU A 204 27.68 -60.75 -30.20
N ALA A 205 26.96 -60.81 -31.33
CA ALA A 205 26.09 -59.74 -31.80
C ALA A 205 24.72 -59.68 -31.08
N SER A 206 24.35 -60.72 -30.34
CA SER A 206 23.03 -60.81 -29.68
C SER A 206 22.73 -59.68 -28.67
N PRO A 207 23.68 -59.17 -27.87
CA PRO A 207 23.42 -58.05 -26.96
C PRO A 207 23.19 -56.73 -27.68
N LEU A 208 23.83 -56.52 -28.84
CA LEU A 208 23.61 -55.32 -29.67
C LEU A 208 22.19 -55.31 -30.24
N ALA A 209 21.76 -56.47 -30.76
CA ALA A 209 20.44 -56.64 -31.32
C ALA A 209 19.35 -56.52 -30.23
N PHE A 210 19.63 -56.99 -29.02
CA PHE A 210 18.79 -56.80 -27.84
C PHE A 210 18.71 -55.33 -27.39
N LEU A 211 19.84 -54.60 -27.40
CA LEU A 211 19.92 -53.20 -27.01
C LEU A 211 19.08 -52.30 -27.91
N VAL A 212 19.02 -52.56 -29.22
CA VAL A 212 18.14 -51.83 -30.15
C VAL A 212 16.67 -51.96 -29.74
N GLY A 213 16.23 -53.17 -29.39
CA GLY A 213 14.86 -53.42 -28.92
C GLY A 213 14.54 -52.67 -27.61
N VAL A 214 15.46 -52.72 -26.65
CA VAL A 214 15.30 -52.03 -25.36
C VAL A 214 15.35 -50.51 -25.52
N ILE A 215 16.26 -49.96 -26.32
CA ILE A 215 16.34 -48.50 -26.57
C ILE A 215 15.09 -48.01 -27.29
N MET A 216 14.64 -48.68 -28.35
CA MET A 216 13.40 -48.30 -29.03
C MET A 216 12.20 -48.39 -28.09
N PHE A 217 12.11 -49.47 -27.31
CA PHE A 217 11.04 -49.64 -26.34
C PHE A 217 11.06 -48.53 -25.27
N THR A 218 12.21 -48.27 -24.64
CA THR A 218 12.35 -47.25 -23.60
C THR A 218 12.14 -45.83 -24.14
N ALA A 219 12.70 -45.48 -25.30
CA ALA A 219 12.54 -44.16 -25.92
C ALA A 219 11.07 -43.88 -26.26
N VAL A 220 10.36 -44.84 -26.86
CA VAL A 220 8.95 -44.66 -27.24
C VAL A 220 8.03 -44.74 -26.02
N ALA A 221 8.29 -45.67 -25.07
CA ALA A 221 7.52 -45.82 -23.84
C ALA A 221 7.64 -44.62 -22.91
N VAL A 222 8.86 -44.08 -22.74
CA VAL A 222 9.14 -42.94 -21.88
C VAL A 222 8.77 -41.62 -22.57
N GLY A 223 9.22 -41.41 -23.81
CA GLY A 223 9.08 -40.14 -24.51
C GLY A 223 7.69 -39.87 -25.07
N LYS A 224 7.14 -40.80 -25.86
CA LYS A 224 5.88 -40.58 -26.60
C LYS A 224 4.64 -40.89 -25.75
N PHE A 225 4.73 -41.85 -24.85
CA PHE A 225 3.57 -42.40 -24.15
C PHE A 225 3.59 -42.26 -22.63
N ASN A 226 4.64 -41.66 -22.05
CA ASN A 226 4.80 -41.40 -20.61
C ASN A 226 4.37 -42.59 -19.72
N MET A 227 4.85 -43.79 -20.05
CA MET A 227 4.46 -45.02 -19.33
C MET A 227 5.00 -45.07 -17.88
N PHE A 228 5.94 -44.18 -17.51
CA PHE A 228 6.68 -44.21 -16.23
C PHE A 228 6.81 -42.83 -15.56
N PRO A 229 5.69 -42.12 -15.27
CA PRO A 229 5.74 -40.72 -14.83
C PRO A 229 6.54 -40.54 -13.53
N LYS A 230 6.31 -41.39 -12.53
CA LYS A 230 7.00 -41.30 -11.22
C LYS A 230 8.51 -41.53 -11.28
N ALA A 231 8.97 -42.37 -12.21
CA ALA A 231 10.41 -42.58 -12.41
C ALA A 231 11.01 -41.37 -13.13
N LEU A 232 10.27 -40.80 -14.10
CA LEU A 232 10.68 -39.62 -14.84
C LEU A 232 10.77 -38.38 -13.95
N ASP A 233 9.85 -38.20 -13.01
CA ASP A 233 9.84 -37.06 -12.09
C ASP A 233 11.10 -37.03 -11.23
N ARG A 234 11.52 -38.17 -10.68
CA ARG A 234 12.80 -38.28 -9.95
C ARG A 234 14.00 -37.93 -10.81
N VAL A 235 14.01 -38.38 -12.07
CA VAL A 235 15.10 -38.06 -13.00
C VAL A 235 15.06 -36.58 -13.38
N ARG A 236 13.87 -35.96 -13.50
CA ARG A 236 13.71 -34.53 -13.78
C ARG A 236 14.26 -33.66 -12.67
N GLU A 237 14.09 -34.05 -11.41
CA GLU A 237 14.66 -33.38 -10.22
C GLU A 237 16.19 -33.40 -10.16
N PHE A 238 16.86 -34.29 -10.91
CA PHE A 238 18.31 -34.29 -10.94
C PHE A 238 18.85 -33.02 -11.59
N SER A 239 19.87 -32.44 -10.97
CA SER A 239 20.65 -31.36 -11.59
C SER A 239 21.23 -31.83 -12.93
N ILE A 240 21.49 -30.87 -13.82
CA ILE A 240 22.10 -31.16 -15.13
C ILE A 240 23.39 -31.99 -14.96
N ASN A 241 24.23 -31.62 -13.99
CA ASN A 241 25.45 -32.38 -13.66
C ASN A 241 25.18 -33.84 -13.30
N ARG A 242 24.17 -34.13 -12.47
CA ARG A 242 23.81 -35.50 -12.10
C ARG A 242 23.30 -36.30 -13.31
N LYS A 243 22.53 -35.67 -14.19
CA LYS A 243 22.05 -36.29 -15.43
C LYS A 243 23.21 -36.63 -16.36
N VAL A 244 24.12 -35.69 -16.59
CA VAL A 244 25.31 -35.89 -17.43
C VAL A 244 26.20 -37.01 -16.85
N MET A 245 26.47 -36.98 -15.55
CA MET A 245 27.29 -37.99 -14.88
C MET A 245 26.68 -39.40 -14.97
N LEU A 246 25.35 -39.53 -14.74
CA LEU A 246 24.66 -40.81 -14.85
C LEU A 246 24.66 -41.36 -16.27
N ILE A 247 24.43 -40.50 -17.28
CA ILE A 247 24.51 -40.90 -18.69
C ILE A 247 25.90 -41.40 -19.01
N ALA A 248 26.94 -40.67 -18.59
CA ALA A 248 28.32 -41.05 -18.86
C ALA A 248 28.73 -42.36 -18.17
N LEU A 249 28.36 -42.55 -16.90
CA LEU A 249 28.64 -43.77 -16.13
C LEU A 249 28.04 -45.03 -16.79
N ILE A 250 26.90 -44.89 -17.46
CA ILE A 250 26.22 -46.00 -18.14
C ILE A 250 26.75 -46.17 -19.56
N LEU A 251 26.85 -45.08 -20.33
CA LEU A 251 27.11 -45.12 -21.77
C LEU A 251 28.57 -45.43 -22.09
N VAL A 252 29.52 -44.89 -21.32
CA VAL A 252 30.96 -45.07 -21.57
C VAL A 252 31.36 -46.55 -21.49
N PRO A 253 31.04 -47.31 -20.42
CA PRO A 253 31.35 -48.74 -20.38
C PRO A 253 30.70 -49.53 -21.53
N ILE A 254 29.47 -49.16 -21.91
CA ILE A 254 28.73 -49.83 -22.99
C ILE A 254 29.42 -49.58 -24.35
N ILE A 255 29.80 -48.34 -24.66
CA ILE A 255 30.51 -47.99 -25.90
C ILE A 255 31.87 -48.71 -25.96
N ILE A 256 32.60 -48.71 -24.85
CA ILE A 256 33.89 -49.41 -24.78
C ILE A 256 33.67 -50.91 -25.04
N MET A 257 32.76 -51.55 -24.31
CA MET A 257 32.52 -53.00 -24.44
C MET A 257 31.98 -53.41 -25.81
N LEU A 258 31.01 -52.67 -26.38
CA LEU A 258 30.29 -53.11 -27.58
C LEU A 258 30.87 -52.61 -28.90
N ILE A 259 31.63 -51.51 -28.88
CA ILE A 259 32.15 -50.89 -30.10
C ILE A 259 33.67 -50.94 -30.10
N GLN A 260 34.31 -50.41 -29.07
CA GLN A 260 35.75 -50.23 -29.06
C GLN A 260 36.51 -51.56 -28.99
N VAL A 261 36.09 -52.50 -28.12
CA VAL A 261 36.78 -53.78 -27.96
C VAL A 261 36.63 -54.65 -29.24
N PRO A 262 35.44 -54.83 -29.85
CA PRO A 262 35.32 -55.55 -31.12
C PRO A 262 36.09 -54.90 -32.27
N LEU A 263 36.04 -53.56 -32.37
CA LEU A 263 36.75 -52.83 -33.42
C LEU A 263 38.27 -52.98 -33.28
N GLY A 264 38.82 -52.84 -32.06
CA GLY A 264 40.25 -53.04 -31.85
C GLY A 264 40.69 -54.48 -32.12
N ARG A 265 39.81 -55.49 -31.91
CA ARG A 265 40.14 -56.88 -32.28
C ARG A 265 40.23 -57.05 -33.78
N ALA A 266 39.22 -56.55 -34.49
CA ALA A 266 39.13 -56.66 -35.93
C ALA A 266 40.22 -55.86 -36.67
N VAL A 267 40.57 -54.67 -36.17
CA VAL A 267 41.45 -53.73 -36.88
C VAL A 267 42.89 -53.78 -36.38
N MET A 268 43.12 -53.88 -35.07
CA MET A 268 44.46 -53.76 -34.48
C MET A 268 45.10 -55.10 -34.11
N GLY A 269 44.39 -56.23 -34.22
CA GLY A 269 44.94 -57.56 -33.96
C GLY A 269 45.46 -57.75 -32.53
N ILE A 270 44.95 -56.97 -31.57
CA ILE A 270 45.38 -56.98 -30.16
C ILE A 270 45.22 -58.40 -29.58
N SER A 271 46.28 -58.90 -28.95
CA SER A 271 46.34 -60.24 -28.37
C SER A 271 45.40 -60.39 -27.17
N ASN A 272 44.98 -61.63 -26.87
CA ASN A 272 44.02 -61.91 -25.79
C ASN A 272 44.54 -61.51 -24.40
N GLU A 273 45.86 -61.49 -24.19
CA GLU A 273 46.48 -61.09 -22.92
C GLU A 273 46.51 -59.57 -22.72
N GLU A 274 46.58 -58.79 -23.81
CA GLU A 274 46.68 -57.32 -23.75
C GLU A 274 45.31 -56.64 -23.63
N TRP A 275 44.22 -57.36 -23.93
CA TRP A 275 42.86 -56.80 -23.96
C TRP A 275 42.35 -56.29 -22.61
N LEU A 276 42.69 -56.97 -21.51
CA LEU A 276 42.29 -56.54 -20.17
C LEU A 276 42.94 -55.21 -19.77
N ASN A 277 44.19 -55.00 -20.17
CA ASN A 277 44.91 -53.75 -19.96
C ASN A 277 44.34 -52.62 -20.83
N TYR A 278 44.05 -52.91 -22.11
CA TYR A 278 43.43 -51.94 -23.02
C TYR A 278 42.02 -51.53 -22.55
N PHE A 279 41.22 -52.50 -22.07
CA PHE A 279 39.88 -52.25 -21.55
C PHE A 279 39.92 -51.40 -20.28
N SER A 280 40.74 -51.77 -19.29
CA SER A 280 40.85 -51.02 -18.04
C SER A 280 41.35 -49.59 -18.26
N LEU A 281 42.34 -49.40 -19.14
CA LEU A 281 42.83 -48.09 -19.53
C LEU A 281 41.74 -47.25 -20.24
N SER A 282 40.97 -47.87 -21.13
CA SER A 282 39.88 -47.19 -21.86
C SER A 282 38.74 -46.78 -20.92
N VAL A 283 38.37 -47.64 -19.97
CA VAL A 283 37.35 -47.32 -18.95
C VAL A 283 37.82 -46.18 -18.07
N MET A 284 39.07 -46.23 -17.60
CA MET A 284 39.65 -45.17 -16.78
C MET A 284 39.71 -43.84 -17.55
N GLY A 285 40.19 -43.85 -18.79
CA GLY A 285 40.23 -42.68 -19.66
C GLY A 285 38.84 -42.10 -19.93
N GLY A 286 37.87 -42.95 -20.28
CA GLY A 286 36.48 -42.54 -20.51
C GLY A 286 35.81 -41.95 -19.28
N LEU A 287 36.06 -42.50 -18.09
CA LEU A 287 35.57 -41.95 -16.82
C LEU A 287 36.22 -40.60 -16.51
N ILE A 288 37.53 -40.46 -16.71
CA ILE A 288 38.24 -39.18 -16.52
C ILE A 288 37.66 -38.11 -17.43
N VAL A 289 37.50 -38.39 -18.73
CA VAL A 289 36.90 -37.45 -19.70
C VAL A 289 35.49 -37.06 -19.27
N SER A 290 34.70 -38.03 -18.81
CA SER A 290 33.32 -37.80 -18.36
C SER A 290 33.23 -36.91 -17.12
N ILE A 291 34.11 -37.15 -16.14
CA ILE A 291 34.17 -36.35 -14.91
C ILE A 291 34.65 -34.94 -15.23
N SER A 292 35.70 -34.79 -16.04
CA SER A 292 36.20 -33.50 -16.51
C SER A 292 35.13 -32.71 -17.25
N MET A 293 34.39 -33.37 -18.16
CA MET A 293 33.28 -32.75 -18.89
C MET A 293 32.15 -32.30 -17.95
N ALA A 294 31.81 -33.11 -16.95
CA ALA A 294 30.80 -32.75 -15.95
C ALA A 294 31.23 -31.54 -15.11
N ILE A 295 32.52 -31.44 -14.75
CA ILE A 295 33.09 -30.27 -14.05
C ILE A 295 33.04 -29.04 -14.96
N LEU A 296 33.43 -29.16 -16.23
CA LEU A 296 33.37 -28.06 -17.20
C LEU A 296 31.94 -27.55 -17.38
N ILE A 297 30.96 -28.44 -17.60
CA ILE A 297 29.54 -28.06 -17.70
C ILE A 297 29.06 -27.38 -16.42
N ASN A 298 29.54 -27.80 -15.25
CA ASN A 298 29.20 -27.15 -14.00
C ASN A 298 29.71 -25.71 -13.94
N ILE A 299 30.97 -25.49 -14.30
CA ILE A 299 31.63 -24.18 -14.24
C ILE A 299 31.07 -23.24 -15.30
N VAL A 300 30.94 -23.72 -16.55
CA VAL A 300 30.56 -22.89 -17.70
C VAL A 300 29.06 -22.61 -17.75
N ILE A 301 28.22 -23.58 -17.38
CA ILE A 301 26.77 -23.45 -17.57
C ILE A 301 26.02 -23.43 -16.25
N SER A 302 26.24 -24.44 -15.39
CA SER A 302 25.34 -24.64 -14.23
C SER A 302 25.53 -23.57 -13.14
N TYR A 303 26.76 -23.12 -12.90
CA TYR A 303 27.05 -22.10 -11.89
C TYR A 303 26.47 -20.74 -12.29
N PRO A 304 26.74 -20.19 -13.50
CA PRO A 304 26.13 -18.92 -13.95
C PRO A 304 24.60 -18.93 -13.90
N LEU A 305 23.96 -20.01 -14.37
CA LEU A 305 22.50 -20.14 -14.31
C LEU A 305 21.96 -20.17 -12.89
N LYS A 306 22.69 -20.80 -11.96
CA LYS A 306 22.30 -20.83 -10.54
C LYS A 306 22.42 -19.44 -9.91
N GLU A 307 23.46 -18.69 -10.26
CA GLU A 307 23.65 -17.31 -9.81
C GLU A 307 22.54 -16.39 -10.34
N LEU A 308 22.28 -16.40 -11.64
CA LEU A 308 21.15 -15.68 -12.27
C LEU A 308 19.82 -16.00 -11.59
N LYS A 309 19.54 -17.29 -11.33
CA LYS A 309 18.33 -17.71 -10.64
C LYS A 309 18.23 -17.12 -9.23
N ASN A 310 19.32 -17.16 -8.46
CA ASN A 310 19.33 -16.65 -7.10
C ASN A 310 19.13 -15.13 -7.08
N LYS A 311 19.79 -14.40 -7.99
CA LYS A 311 19.66 -12.95 -8.13
C LYS A 311 18.27 -12.52 -8.61
N ALA A 312 17.65 -13.29 -9.51
CA ALA A 312 16.26 -13.09 -9.89
C ALA A 312 15.28 -13.29 -8.71
N LEU A 313 15.58 -14.22 -7.79
CA LEU A 313 14.80 -14.41 -6.57
C LEU A 313 14.96 -13.24 -5.58
N GLU A 314 16.12 -12.60 -5.53
CA GLU A 314 16.35 -11.37 -4.74
C GLU A 314 15.51 -10.20 -5.30
N ILE A 315 15.51 -9.99 -6.62
CA ILE A 315 14.64 -9.00 -7.30
C ILE A 315 13.16 -9.26 -6.99
N LYS A 316 12.74 -10.52 -7.03
CA LYS A 316 11.36 -10.90 -6.67
C LYS A 316 10.99 -10.50 -5.24
N GLN A 317 11.96 -10.45 -4.32
CA GLN A 317 11.76 -10.03 -2.93
C GLN A 317 11.83 -8.51 -2.74
N GLY A 318 12.06 -7.74 -3.81
CA GLY A 318 12.11 -6.28 -3.80
C GLY A 318 13.53 -5.69 -3.71
N ASP A 319 14.57 -6.51 -3.76
CA ASP A 319 15.96 -6.02 -3.81
C ASP A 319 16.41 -5.82 -5.27
N PHE A 320 16.24 -4.60 -5.76
CA PHE A 320 16.63 -4.21 -7.13
C PHE A 320 18.09 -3.76 -7.26
N ASN A 321 18.84 -3.62 -6.16
CA ASN A 321 20.25 -3.20 -6.19
C ASN A 321 21.21 -4.36 -6.45
N THR A 322 20.68 -5.57 -6.54
CA THR A 322 21.47 -6.77 -6.76
C THR A 322 22.04 -6.81 -8.18
N LYS A 323 23.25 -7.36 -8.31
CA LYS A 323 23.95 -7.51 -9.59
C LYS A 323 24.44 -8.94 -9.77
N VAL A 324 24.35 -9.42 -10.99
CA VAL A 324 24.92 -10.69 -11.42
C VAL A 324 26.34 -10.44 -11.92
N SER A 325 27.31 -11.19 -11.41
CA SER A 325 28.74 -11.00 -11.71
C SER A 325 29.27 -12.18 -12.55
N ILE A 326 28.73 -12.34 -13.75
CA ILE A 326 29.17 -13.39 -14.69
C ILE A 326 30.12 -12.76 -15.70
N ASN A 327 31.42 -13.06 -15.58
CA ASN A 327 32.43 -12.70 -16.57
C ASN A 327 32.50 -13.79 -17.64
N SER A 328 31.62 -13.69 -18.64
CA SER A 328 31.61 -14.56 -19.80
C SER A 328 31.39 -13.74 -21.07
N ASN A 329 32.02 -14.14 -22.17
CA ASN A 329 31.88 -13.50 -23.49
C ASN A 329 30.94 -14.28 -24.42
N ASP A 330 30.01 -15.04 -23.84
CA ASP A 330 29.03 -15.87 -24.53
C ASP A 330 27.60 -15.38 -24.20
N GLU A 331 26.59 -16.15 -24.62
CA GLU A 331 25.18 -15.82 -24.39
C GLU A 331 24.83 -15.71 -22.90
N LEU A 332 25.58 -16.35 -21.99
CA LEU A 332 25.37 -16.21 -20.55
C LEU A 332 25.86 -14.84 -20.04
N GLY A 333 26.91 -14.29 -20.65
CA GLY A 333 27.37 -12.92 -20.40
C GLY A 333 26.34 -11.89 -20.84
N GLU A 334 25.83 -12.00 -22.07
CA GLU A 334 24.78 -11.10 -22.59
C GLU A 334 23.51 -11.12 -21.72
N VAL A 335 23.08 -12.32 -21.30
CA VAL A 335 21.91 -12.46 -20.40
C VAL A 335 22.18 -11.83 -19.03
N ALA A 336 23.41 -11.92 -18.51
CA ALA A 336 23.78 -11.29 -17.25
C ALA A 336 23.77 -9.74 -17.35
N GLU A 337 24.23 -9.19 -18.47
CA GLU A 337 24.19 -7.76 -18.74
C GLU A 337 22.75 -7.25 -18.87
N ALA A 338 21.93 -7.90 -19.70
CA ALA A 338 20.51 -7.59 -19.84
C ALA A 338 19.74 -7.72 -18.51
N PHE A 339 20.09 -8.70 -17.67
CA PHE A 339 19.54 -8.83 -16.33
C PHE A 339 19.90 -7.63 -15.44
N ASN A 340 21.15 -7.19 -15.47
CA ASN A 340 21.61 -6.05 -14.68
C ASN A 340 20.94 -4.74 -15.15
N GLU A 341 20.76 -4.54 -16.46
CA GLU A 341 20.01 -3.39 -17.02
C GLU A 341 18.55 -3.38 -16.58
N MET A 342 17.88 -4.53 -16.64
CA MET A 342 16.50 -4.68 -16.17
C MET A 342 16.40 -4.38 -14.66
N ALA A 343 17.31 -4.91 -13.84
CA ALA A 343 17.34 -4.66 -12.40
C ALA A 343 17.47 -3.16 -12.09
N GLN A 344 18.38 -2.47 -12.79
CA GLN A 344 18.56 -1.03 -12.66
C GLN A 344 17.32 -0.24 -13.11
N THR A 345 16.70 -0.62 -14.22
CA THR A 345 15.47 0.04 -14.72
C THR A 345 14.31 -0.12 -13.72
N LEU A 346 14.16 -1.32 -13.14
CA LEU A 346 13.16 -1.58 -12.10
C LEU A 346 13.44 -0.76 -10.83
N HIS A 347 14.70 -0.66 -10.42
CA HIS A 347 15.10 0.18 -9.29
C HIS A 347 14.69 1.65 -9.52
N GLN A 348 15.01 2.20 -10.69
CA GLN A 348 14.67 3.58 -11.06
C GLN A 348 13.16 3.82 -11.08
N ASN A 349 12.39 2.94 -11.73
CA ASN A 349 10.93 3.06 -11.77
C ASN A 349 10.29 2.95 -10.38
N SER A 350 10.81 2.07 -9.53
CA SER A 350 10.34 1.92 -8.14
C SER A 350 10.59 3.19 -7.33
N GLU A 351 11.78 3.79 -7.44
CA GLU A 351 12.10 5.05 -6.76
C GLU A 351 11.27 6.21 -7.30
N GLU A 352 11.06 6.29 -8.62
CA GLU A 352 10.19 7.31 -9.24
C GLU A 352 8.75 7.18 -8.75
N LEU A 353 8.18 5.97 -8.72
CA LEU A 353 6.83 5.72 -8.22
C LEU A 353 6.71 6.12 -6.75
N LYS A 354 7.68 5.74 -5.92
CA LYS A 354 7.71 6.10 -4.49
C LYS A 354 7.78 7.62 -4.30
N SER A 355 8.58 8.32 -5.10
CA SER A 355 8.65 9.78 -5.10
C SER A 355 7.33 10.43 -5.53
N LYS A 356 6.67 9.89 -6.57
CA LYS A 356 5.33 10.34 -6.99
C LYS A 356 4.28 10.10 -5.90
N GLU A 357 4.27 8.95 -5.25
CA GLU A 357 3.37 8.62 -4.15
C GLU A 357 3.56 9.56 -2.95
N GLN A 358 4.82 9.83 -2.57
CA GLN A 358 5.15 10.80 -1.53
C GLN A 358 4.67 12.21 -1.89
N ARG A 359 4.85 12.62 -3.15
CA ARG A 359 4.38 13.93 -3.63
C ARG A 359 2.86 14.04 -3.60
N ILE A 360 2.13 13.02 -4.03
CA ILE A 360 0.65 12.99 -3.95
C ILE A 360 0.21 13.08 -2.49
N THR A 361 0.81 12.28 -1.61
CA THR A 361 0.49 12.29 -0.17
C THR A 361 0.74 13.65 0.47
N LEU A 362 1.81 14.34 0.08
CA LEU A 362 2.12 15.69 0.55
C LEU A 362 1.07 16.70 0.08
N LEU A 363 0.66 16.65 -1.20
CA LEU A 363 -0.37 17.53 -1.74
C LEU A 363 -1.74 17.30 -1.10
N LEU A 364 -2.14 16.04 -0.90
CA LEU A 364 -3.38 15.69 -0.20
C LEU A 364 -3.38 16.18 1.25
N ASN A 365 -2.26 16.01 1.96
CA ASN A 365 -2.13 16.53 3.32
C ASN A 365 -2.19 18.07 3.36
N ALA A 366 -1.59 18.76 2.40
CA ALA A 366 -1.66 20.21 2.29
C ALA A 366 -3.09 20.68 1.99
N PHE A 367 -3.80 20.01 1.09
CA PHE A 367 -5.20 20.25 0.78
C PHE A 367 -6.10 20.06 2.01
N GLU A 368 -5.96 18.93 2.72
CA GLU A 368 -6.75 18.57 3.91
C GLU A 368 -6.50 19.43 5.13
N LYS A 369 -5.28 19.95 5.30
CA LYS A 369 -4.89 20.81 6.43
C LYS A 369 -4.96 22.29 6.12
N SER A 370 -5.33 22.68 4.90
CA SER A 370 -5.48 24.09 4.53
C SER A 370 -6.52 24.77 5.43
N GLN A 371 -6.20 25.98 5.88
CA GLN A 371 -7.15 26.82 6.63
C GLN A 371 -8.23 27.43 5.72
N ALA A 372 -7.99 27.47 4.41
CA ALA A 372 -9.02 27.82 3.45
C ALA A 372 -9.97 26.63 3.25
N SER A 373 -11.25 26.94 3.10
CA SER A 373 -12.26 25.99 2.65
C SER A 373 -12.09 25.81 1.15
N ILE A 374 -11.82 24.58 0.69
CA ILE A 374 -11.56 24.29 -0.73
C ILE A 374 -12.51 23.21 -1.22
N ALA A 375 -13.20 23.48 -2.32
CA ALA A 375 -14.03 22.50 -3.03
C ALA A 375 -13.76 22.53 -4.52
N VAL A 376 -13.71 21.36 -5.15
CA VAL A 376 -13.58 21.19 -6.60
C VAL A 376 -14.90 20.64 -7.13
N VAL A 377 -15.43 21.27 -8.18
CA VAL A 377 -16.71 20.91 -8.77
C VAL A 377 -16.58 20.56 -10.25
N ASP A 378 -17.50 19.75 -10.75
CA ASP A 378 -17.63 19.47 -12.18
C ASP A 378 -18.30 20.61 -12.96
N LYS A 379 -18.49 20.42 -14.28
CA LYS A 379 -19.16 21.38 -15.16
C LYS A 379 -20.62 21.69 -14.78
N ASP A 380 -21.27 20.79 -14.06
CA ASP A 380 -22.66 20.92 -13.60
C ASP A 380 -22.70 21.41 -12.13
N ALA A 381 -21.58 21.93 -11.64
CA ALA A 381 -21.36 22.45 -10.29
C ALA A 381 -21.57 21.40 -9.17
N LYS A 382 -21.38 20.12 -9.47
CA LYS A 382 -21.39 19.05 -8.46
C LYS A 382 -20.04 18.92 -7.80
N ILE A 383 -20.04 18.84 -6.48
CA ILE A 383 -18.81 18.72 -5.68
C ILE A 383 -18.18 17.36 -5.92
N LEU A 384 -17.00 17.35 -6.53
CA LEU A 384 -16.20 16.15 -6.76
C LEU A 384 -15.33 15.82 -5.56
N GLU A 385 -14.70 16.85 -4.98
CA GLU A 385 -13.77 16.73 -3.86
C GLU A 385 -13.82 18.00 -3.02
N ALA A 386 -13.62 17.89 -1.70
CA ALA A 386 -13.52 19.04 -0.82
C ALA A 386 -12.66 18.71 0.41
N ASN A 387 -12.02 19.72 1.00
CA ASN A 387 -11.18 19.50 2.18
C ASN A 387 -12.01 19.50 3.48
N LYS A 388 -11.41 19.02 4.58
CA LYS A 388 -12.02 19.07 5.93
C LYS A 388 -12.57 20.43 6.34
N THR A 389 -11.92 21.52 5.92
CA THR A 389 -12.37 22.86 6.27
C THR A 389 -13.70 23.21 5.59
N PHE A 390 -13.90 22.81 4.34
CA PHE A 390 -15.17 22.96 3.62
C PHE A 390 -16.30 22.17 4.29
N PHE A 391 -16.06 20.91 4.67
CA PHE A 391 -17.06 20.11 5.39
C PHE A 391 -17.45 20.73 6.74
N ARG A 392 -16.49 21.26 7.49
CA ARG A 392 -16.76 21.97 8.75
C ARG A 392 -17.53 23.27 8.55
N LEU A 393 -17.24 24.01 7.46
CA LEU A 393 -17.96 25.24 7.13
C LEU A 393 -19.46 24.95 6.95
N LEU A 394 -19.80 23.87 6.24
CA LEU A 394 -21.19 23.44 6.02
C LEU A 394 -21.81 22.69 7.22
N GLY A 395 -20.98 22.20 8.15
CA GLY A 395 -21.42 21.36 9.28
C GLY A 395 -22.03 20.02 8.84
N LYS A 396 -21.57 19.46 7.72
CA LYS A 396 -22.09 18.21 7.12
C LYS A 396 -20.97 17.18 6.91
N GLU A 397 -21.34 15.91 6.89
CA GLU A 397 -20.40 14.82 6.63
C GLU A 397 -20.07 14.72 5.12
N PRO A 398 -18.88 14.19 4.74
CA PRO A 398 -18.48 14.09 3.33
C PRO A 398 -19.50 13.36 2.45
N SER A 399 -20.14 12.31 2.96
CA SER A 399 -21.16 11.54 2.22
C SER A 399 -22.41 12.34 1.87
N GLU A 400 -22.70 13.41 2.59
CA GLU A 400 -23.86 14.29 2.37
C GLU A 400 -23.54 15.46 1.44
N VAL A 401 -22.25 15.72 1.20
CA VAL A 401 -21.75 16.88 0.44
C VAL A 401 -21.26 16.48 -0.94
N LEU A 402 -20.53 15.36 -1.05
CA LEU A 402 -20.01 14.88 -2.33
C LEU A 402 -21.15 14.55 -3.31
N ASN A 403 -20.93 14.85 -4.59
CA ASN A 403 -21.90 14.78 -5.68
C ASN A 403 -23.14 15.68 -5.57
N GLN A 404 -23.26 16.51 -4.53
CA GLN A 404 -24.30 17.53 -4.44
C GLN A 404 -23.91 18.78 -5.23
N ASN A 405 -24.90 19.54 -5.67
CA ASN A 405 -24.67 20.79 -6.40
C ASN A 405 -24.35 21.93 -5.41
N ILE A 406 -23.16 22.53 -5.55
CA ILE A 406 -22.64 23.54 -4.61
C ILE A 406 -23.54 24.77 -4.51
N LEU A 407 -24.19 25.17 -5.62
CA LEU A 407 -25.08 26.34 -5.66
C LEU A 407 -26.30 26.12 -4.77
N SER A 408 -26.89 24.92 -4.82
CA SER A 408 -28.04 24.57 -3.98
C SER A 408 -27.67 24.37 -2.52
N LEU A 409 -26.48 23.81 -2.26
CA LEU A 409 -26.05 23.40 -0.93
C LEU A 409 -25.62 24.58 -0.06
N GLN A 410 -24.91 25.56 -0.64
CA GLN A 410 -24.27 26.65 0.08
C GLN A 410 -24.85 28.02 -0.28
N PHE A 411 -25.14 28.25 -1.56
CA PHE A 411 -25.50 29.58 -2.07
C PHE A 411 -27.02 29.82 -2.17
N SER A 412 -27.86 28.87 -1.77
CA SER A 412 -29.32 28.95 -1.87
C SER A 412 -29.94 30.08 -1.02
N ASN A 413 -29.29 30.45 0.09
CA ASN A 413 -29.74 31.51 1.00
C ASN A 413 -28.95 32.82 0.87
N CYS A 414 -28.01 32.93 -0.07
CA CYS A 414 -27.27 34.17 -0.30
C CYS A 414 -28.18 35.23 -0.94
N LYS A 415 -27.97 36.52 -0.59
CA LYS A 415 -28.64 37.64 -1.28
C LYS A 415 -28.39 37.55 -2.80
N SER A 416 -29.41 37.92 -3.59
CA SER A 416 -29.50 37.70 -5.04
C SER A 416 -28.25 38.05 -5.86
N ASP A 417 -27.49 39.05 -5.40
CA ASP A 417 -26.32 39.58 -6.13
C ASP A 417 -25.14 38.59 -6.10
N GLY A 418 -24.98 37.81 -5.03
CA GLY A 418 -23.91 36.81 -4.89
C GLY A 418 -24.13 35.56 -5.75
N LEU A 419 -25.36 35.03 -5.77
CA LEU A 419 -25.70 33.83 -6.55
C LEU A 419 -25.59 34.07 -8.06
N ALA A 420 -26.02 35.25 -8.53
CA ALA A 420 -25.91 35.64 -9.93
C ALA A 420 -24.45 35.73 -10.39
N GLY A 421 -23.59 36.33 -9.56
CA GLY A 421 -22.15 36.43 -9.79
C GLY A 421 -21.47 35.06 -9.89
N VAL A 422 -21.68 34.19 -8.90
CA VAL A 422 -21.12 32.83 -8.86
C VAL A 422 -21.60 31.98 -10.05
N THR A 423 -22.88 32.07 -10.40
CA THR A 423 -23.42 31.34 -11.57
C THR A 423 -22.83 31.84 -12.89
N SER A 424 -22.54 33.13 -12.99
CA SER A 424 -21.86 33.71 -14.16
C SER A 424 -20.39 33.28 -14.23
N ALA A 425 -19.71 33.18 -13.08
CA ALA A 425 -18.33 32.75 -12.98
C ALA A 425 -18.13 31.32 -13.47
N LEU A 426 -19.04 30.41 -13.09
CA LEU A 426 -19.04 29.01 -13.55
C LEU A 426 -19.22 28.84 -15.07
N LYS A 427 -19.68 29.88 -15.77
CA LYS A 427 -19.78 29.91 -17.25
C LYS A 427 -18.59 30.58 -17.91
N SER A 428 -17.74 31.25 -17.11
CA SER A 428 -16.57 31.98 -17.57
C SER A 428 -15.31 31.15 -17.39
N ARG A 429 -14.25 31.43 -18.16
CA ARG A 429 -12.91 30.87 -17.93
C ARG A 429 -12.00 31.79 -17.11
N GLY A 430 -12.55 32.86 -16.55
CA GLY A 430 -11.79 33.81 -15.74
C GLY A 430 -11.80 33.41 -14.27
N ASN A 431 -10.84 33.95 -13.52
CA ASN A 431 -10.94 33.95 -12.07
C ASN A 431 -12.04 34.93 -11.66
N TYR A 432 -12.90 34.53 -10.74
CA TYR A 432 -13.93 35.36 -10.17
C TYR A 432 -13.74 35.42 -8.66
N GLU A 433 -13.85 36.61 -8.10
CA GLU A 433 -13.72 36.84 -6.67
C GLU A 433 -14.92 37.66 -6.19
N CYS A 434 -15.56 37.22 -5.11
CA CYS A 434 -16.64 37.95 -4.48
C CYS A 434 -16.66 37.75 -2.97
N GLU A 435 -17.25 38.71 -2.26
CA GLU A 435 -17.55 38.57 -0.84
C GLU A 435 -19.01 38.17 -0.67
N ILE A 436 -19.26 37.16 0.17
CA ILE A 436 -20.60 36.71 0.51
C ILE A 436 -20.81 36.79 2.02
N GLU A 437 -22.06 37.03 2.40
CA GLU A 437 -22.51 36.86 3.77
C GLU A 437 -23.09 35.46 3.92
N TYR A 438 -22.44 34.63 4.72
CA TYR A 438 -22.84 33.26 4.99
C TYR A 438 -23.26 33.13 6.45
N THR A 439 -24.39 32.47 6.70
CA THR A 439 -24.80 32.11 8.05
C THR A 439 -24.50 30.63 8.25
N ASP A 440 -23.66 30.33 9.23
CA ASP A 440 -23.29 28.95 9.54
C ASP A 440 -24.46 28.17 10.18
N PRO A 441 -24.36 26.83 10.31
CA PRO A 441 -25.41 26.03 10.93
C PRO A 441 -25.71 26.39 12.40
N SER A 442 -24.82 27.11 13.09
CA SER A 442 -25.04 27.59 14.46
C SER A 442 -25.81 28.92 14.51
N GLY A 443 -26.07 29.55 13.36
CA GLY A 443 -26.73 30.84 13.24
C GLY A 443 -25.78 32.04 13.29
N LEU A 444 -24.46 31.82 13.30
CA LEU A 444 -23.47 32.90 13.32
C LEU A 444 -23.25 33.42 11.90
N ARG A 445 -23.33 34.74 11.72
CA ARG A 445 -23.04 35.41 10.46
C ARG A 445 -21.53 35.53 10.25
N LYS A 446 -21.07 35.14 9.07
CA LYS A 446 -19.68 35.18 8.62
C LYS A 446 -19.58 35.91 7.29
N ASP A 447 -18.51 36.69 7.15
CA ASP A 447 -18.10 37.26 5.87
C ASP A 447 -17.08 36.32 5.22
N ILE A 448 -17.40 35.80 4.04
CA ILE A 448 -16.55 34.84 3.32
C ILE A 448 -16.11 35.46 1.99
N LEU A 449 -14.80 35.45 1.75
CA LEU A 449 -14.22 35.75 0.45
C LEU A 449 -14.17 34.47 -0.37
N VAL A 450 -14.87 34.43 -1.50
CA VAL A 450 -14.96 33.29 -2.41
C VAL A 450 -14.15 33.60 -3.66
N THR A 451 -13.16 32.77 -3.96
CA THR A 451 -12.43 32.77 -5.23
C THR A 451 -12.80 31.53 -6.03
N ILE A 452 -13.20 31.72 -7.29
CA ILE A 452 -13.56 30.66 -8.22
C ILE A 452 -12.56 30.68 -9.37
N SER A 453 -11.86 29.57 -9.57
CA SER A 453 -10.88 29.39 -10.64
C SER A 453 -11.19 28.14 -11.47
N PRO A 454 -11.06 28.19 -12.80
CA PRO A 454 -11.25 26.99 -13.64
C PRO A 454 -10.16 25.95 -13.39
N VAL A 455 -10.52 24.67 -13.45
CA VAL A 455 -9.59 23.53 -13.35
C VAL A 455 -9.78 22.61 -14.56
N ASP A 456 -8.69 22.33 -15.26
CA ASP A 456 -8.67 21.37 -16.37
C ASP A 456 -8.41 19.96 -15.83
N PHE A 457 -9.21 18.99 -16.27
CA PHE A 457 -9.00 17.56 -16.01
C PHE A 457 -8.45 16.89 -17.27
N ASP A 458 -7.40 16.08 -17.13
CA ASP A 458 -6.77 15.41 -18.28
C ASP A 458 -7.71 14.39 -18.95
N ASP A 459 -7.68 14.38 -20.29
CA ASP A 459 -8.43 13.58 -21.28
C ASP A 459 -9.88 13.95 -21.66
N VAL A 460 -10.53 14.89 -20.98
CA VAL A 460 -11.81 15.45 -21.45
C VAL A 460 -11.73 16.96 -21.45
N LYS A 461 -12.02 17.56 -22.61
CA LYS A 461 -12.07 19.00 -22.86
C LYS A 461 -13.25 19.68 -22.13
N TYR A 462 -13.43 19.43 -20.84
CA TYR A 462 -14.44 20.05 -19.97
C TYR A 462 -13.83 20.42 -18.61
N ALA A 463 -13.73 21.74 -18.40
CA ALA A 463 -13.21 22.40 -17.22
C ALA A 463 -14.23 22.35 -16.07
N GLY A 464 -13.79 21.91 -14.90
CA GLY A 464 -14.48 22.15 -13.64
C GLY A 464 -14.06 23.49 -13.04
N HIS A 465 -14.44 23.71 -11.79
CA HIS A 465 -14.04 24.91 -11.05
C HIS A 465 -13.58 24.54 -9.64
N MET A 466 -12.61 25.28 -9.13
CA MET A 466 -12.15 25.22 -7.75
C MET A 466 -12.64 26.47 -7.02
N PHE A 467 -13.32 26.23 -5.91
CA PHE A 467 -13.75 27.22 -4.94
C PHE A 467 -12.72 27.26 -3.82
N VAL A 468 -12.19 28.45 -3.54
CA VAL A 468 -11.36 28.72 -2.37
C VAL A 468 -12.06 29.78 -1.55
N GLU A 469 -12.35 29.47 -0.30
CA GLU A 469 -13.19 30.27 0.58
C GLU A 469 -12.45 30.57 1.87
N VAL A 470 -12.34 31.86 2.18
CA VAL A 470 -11.62 32.35 3.37
C VAL A 470 -12.57 33.18 4.23
N ASP A 471 -12.66 32.84 5.51
CA ASP A 471 -13.39 33.62 6.50
C ASP A 471 -12.63 34.93 6.77
N ILE A 472 -13.25 36.05 6.40
CA ILE A 472 -12.70 37.41 6.55
C ILE A 472 -13.43 38.22 7.63
N THR A 473 -14.25 37.57 8.46
CA THR A 473 -15.10 38.24 9.47
C THR A 473 -14.27 39.07 10.45
N GLU A 474 -13.21 38.48 11.03
CA GLU A 474 -12.34 39.17 11.98
C GLU A 474 -11.59 40.32 11.31
N ARG A 475 -11.12 40.11 10.08
CA ARG A 475 -10.43 41.13 9.29
C ARG A 475 -11.32 42.34 9.06
N LYS A 476 -12.57 42.15 8.59
CA LYS A 476 -13.53 43.24 8.39
C LYS A 476 -13.86 43.97 9.69
N LEU A 477 -13.98 43.25 10.80
CA LEU A 477 -14.24 43.86 12.11
C LEU A 477 -13.07 44.75 12.55
N LEU A 478 -11.83 44.32 12.33
CA LEU A 478 -10.63 45.12 12.61
C LEU A 478 -10.51 46.32 11.67
N GLU A 479 -10.77 46.15 10.37
CA GLU A 479 -10.77 47.25 9.39
C GLU A 479 -11.79 48.34 9.76
N ASN A 480 -13.01 47.95 10.17
CA ASN A 480 -14.02 48.89 10.63
C ASN A 480 -13.62 49.62 11.93
N LYS A 481 -13.02 48.93 12.90
CA LYS A 481 -12.50 49.55 14.13
C LYS A 481 -11.38 50.54 13.83
N LEU A 482 -10.47 50.20 12.92
CA LEU A 482 -9.38 51.08 12.50
C LEU A 482 -9.93 52.34 11.83
N LEU A 483 -10.89 52.19 10.92
CA LEU A 483 -11.52 53.30 10.22
C LEU A 483 -12.27 54.25 11.18
N GLN A 484 -12.92 53.70 12.22
CA GLN A 484 -13.50 54.52 13.29
C GLN A 484 -12.42 55.25 14.11
N ALA A 485 -11.33 54.58 14.46
CA ALA A 485 -10.21 55.19 15.19
C ALA A 485 -9.54 56.33 14.40
N GLU A 486 -9.33 56.13 13.08
CA GLU A 486 -8.80 57.17 12.19
C GLU A 486 -9.72 58.39 12.11
N LYS A 487 -11.04 58.17 11.96
CA LYS A 487 -12.04 59.24 11.96
C LYS A 487 -11.99 60.04 13.26
N LEU A 488 -11.91 59.37 14.41
CA LEU A 488 -11.83 60.03 15.72
C LEU A 488 -10.51 60.80 15.91
N ALA A 489 -9.39 60.25 15.45
CA ALA A 489 -8.09 60.92 15.52
C ALA A 489 -8.03 62.17 14.63
N ALA A 490 -8.58 62.09 13.41
CA ALA A 490 -8.69 63.22 12.49
C ALA A 490 -9.58 64.33 13.07
N LEU A 491 -10.78 63.96 13.56
CA LEU A 491 -11.67 64.89 14.27
C LEU A 491 -10.95 65.53 15.46
N GLY A 492 -10.14 64.76 16.17
CA GLY A 492 -9.42 65.25 17.32
C GLY A 492 -8.37 66.32 17.00
N LYS A 493 -7.52 66.07 16.01
CA LYS A 493 -6.52 67.05 15.54
C LYS A 493 -7.18 68.34 15.06
N MET A 494 -8.25 68.23 14.26
CA MET A 494 -9.00 69.40 13.79
C MET A 494 -9.64 70.17 14.94
N SER A 495 -10.25 69.46 15.90
CA SER A 495 -10.85 70.04 17.10
C SER A 495 -9.84 70.82 17.93
N ALA A 496 -8.60 70.32 18.06
CA ALA A 496 -7.55 70.97 18.82
C ALA A 496 -7.11 72.31 18.22
N ILE A 497 -6.99 72.37 16.90
CA ILE A 497 -6.62 73.59 16.17
C ILE A 497 -7.76 74.60 16.24
N LEU A 498 -8.98 74.18 15.88
CA LEU A 498 -10.17 75.05 15.91
C LEU A 498 -10.43 75.60 17.31
N ALA A 499 -10.24 74.79 18.35
CA ALA A 499 -10.43 75.26 19.71
C ALA A 499 -9.45 76.36 20.11
N HIS A 500 -8.19 76.27 19.68
CA HIS A 500 -7.20 77.32 19.92
C HIS A 500 -7.56 78.61 19.15
N GLU A 501 -7.97 78.46 17.89
CA GLU A 501 -8.36 79.58 17.03
C GLU A 501 -9.68 80.24 17.43
N ILE A 502 -10.63 79.53 18.04
CA ILE A 502 -11.91 80.08 18.55
C ILE A 502 -11.73 80.68 19.95
N LYS A 503 -10.92 80.06 20.82
CA LYS A 503 -10.67 80.57 22.18
C LYS A 503 -10.03 81.97 22.14
N THR A 504 -9.17 82.23 21.15
CA THR A 504 -8.49 83.52 21.00
C THR A 504 -9.44 84.70 20.78
N PRO A 505 -10.32 84.72 19.75
CA PRO A 505 -11.30 85.78 19.55
C PRO A 505 -12.33 85.83 20.69
N LEU A 506 -12.79 84.70 21.25
CA LEU A 506 -13.69 84.71 22.40
C LEU A 506 -13.10 85.38 23.64
N THR A 507 -11.80 85.18 23.89
CA THR A 507 -11.09 85.84 25.01
C THR A 507 -11.02 87.35 24.78
N SER A 508 -10.77 87.77 23.54
CA SER A 508 -10.76 89.19 23.16
C SER A 508 -12.14 89.84 23.29
N ILE A 509 -13.20 89.17 22.80
CA ILE A 509 -14.59 89.65 22.94
C ILE A 509 -14.95 89.74 24.43
N LYS A 510 -14.59 88.72 25.24
CA LYS A 510 -14.83 88.74 26.68
C LYS A 510 -14.15 89.92 27.36
N MET A 511 -12.87 90.13 27.06
CA MET A 511 -12.08 91.21 27.67
C MET A 511 -12.66 92.59 27.33
N ASN A 512 -13.03 92.82 26.06
CA ASN A 512 -13.67 94.07 25.67
C ASN A 512 -15.06 94.23 26.30
N ALA A 513 -15.85 93.16 26.40
CA ALA A 513 -17.15 93.19 27.06
C ALA A 513 -17.02 93.50 28.56
N ASP A 514 -16.07 92.86 29.25
CA ASP A 514 -15.77 93.10 30.67
C ASP A 514 -15.24 94.54 30.90
N ILE A 515 -14.39 95.07 30.01
CA ILE A 515 -13.90 96.46 30.08
C ILE A 515 -15.05 97.46 29.88
N LEU A 516 -15.90 97.24 28.87
CA LEU A 516 -17.01 98.15 28.56
C LEU A 516 -18.05 98.14 29.68
N SER A 517 -18.33 96.99 30.30
CA SER A 517 -19.26 96.92 31.42
C SER A 517 -18.75 97.56 32.70
N GLU A 518 -17.43 97.56 32.96
CA GLU A 518 -16.83 98.23 34.11
C GLU A 518 -16.60 99.75 33.90
N SER A 519 -16.37 100.19 32.65
CA SER A 519 -15.97 101.57 32.34
C SER A 519 -17.11 102.52 31.97
N LEU A 520 -18.27 101.99 31.58
CA LEU A 520 -19.45 102.78 31.19
C LEU A 520 -20.47 102.85 32.33
N LYS A 521 -21.17 103.98 32.47
CA LYS A 521 -22.44 104.00 33.23
C LYS A 521 -23.53 103.43 32.34
N LEU A 522 -23.76 102.13 32.46
CA LEU A 522 -24.75 101.38 31.71
C LEU A 522 -26.17 101.71 32.19
N SER A 523 -27.14 101.68 31.27
CA SER A 523 -28.56 101.59 31.63
C SER A 523 -28.92 100.16 32.04
N GLU A 524 -30.05 99.94 32.74
CA GLU A 524 -30.49 98.57 33.09
C GLU A 524 -30.63 97.66 31.85
N GLU A 525 -31.09 98.19 30.70
CA GLU A 525 -31.17 97.43 29.44
C GLU A 525 -29.79 97.08 28.86
N ASP A 526 -28.80 97.96 29.03
CA ASP A 526 -27.42 97.70 28.58
C ASP A 526 -26.75 96.66 29.49
N GLU A 527 -26.95 96.72 30.81
CA GLU A 527 -26.43 95.71 31.76
C GLU A 527 -26.97 94.31 31.43
N ASP A 528 -28.27 94.19 31.17
CA ASP A 528 -28.88 92.92 30.74
C ASP A 528 -28.28 92.41 29.42
N SER A 529 -28.06 93.31 28.46
CA SER A 529 -27.45 92.99 27.16
C SER A 529 -26.00 92.50 27.31
N PHE A 530 -25.18 93.16 28.14
CA PHE A 530 -23.82 92.72 28.45
C PHE A 530 -23.81 91.38 29.20
N GLY A 531 -24.77 91.15 30.12
CA GLY A 531 -24.96 89.89 30.80
C GLY A 531 -25.26 88.72 29.85
N ILE A 532 -26.09 88.96 28.82
CA ILE A 532 -26.38 87.97 27.77
C ILE A 532 -25.12 87.66 26.95
N ILE A 533 -24.36 88.68 26.54
CA ILE A 533 -23.11 88.50 25.79
C ILE A 533 -22.10 87.67 26.59
N GLN A 534 -21.88 88.00 27.87
CA GLN A 534 -20.98 87.24 28.74
C GLN A 534 -21.44 85.79 28.92
N LYS A 535 -22.75 85.56 29.04
CA LYS A 535 -23.33 84.20 29.15
C LYS A 535 -23.07 83.38 27.89
N GLU A 536 -23.23 83.97 26.70
CA GLU A 536 -23.01 83.26 25.44
C GLU A 536 -21.51 83.01 25.16
N ILE A 537 -20.63 83.93 25.53
CA ILE A 537 -19.17 83.71 25.48
C ILE A 537 -18.76 82.56 26.41
N LYS A 538 -19.35 82.49 27.62
CA LYS A 538 -19.10 81.39 28.56
C LYS A 538 -19.60 80.06 27.99
N ARG A 539 -20.77 80.04 27.35
CA ARG A 539 -21.32 78.87 26.67
C ARG A 539 -20.43 78.38 25.53
N LEU A 540 -19.98 79.28 24.65
CA LEU A 540 -19.08 78.94 23.54
C LEU A 540 -17.73 78.41 24.03
N ASN A 541 -17.16 79.00 25.08
CA ASN A 541 -15.94 78.48 25.70
C ASN A 541 -16.11 77.06 26.27
N ASN A 542 -17.28 76.75 26.83
CA ASN A 542 -17.57 75.40 27.34
C ASN A 542 -17.73 74.40 26.19
N LEU A 543 -18.46 74.76 25.13
CA LEU A 543 -18.57 73.96 23.90
C LEU A 543 -17.21 73.59 23.30
N VAL A 544 -16.32 74.58 23.20
CA VAL A 544 -14.96 74.38 22.69
C VAL A 544 -14.17 73.41 23.58
N LYS A 545 -14.33 73.49 24.91
CA LYS A 545 -13.71 72.55 25.86
C LYS A 545 -14.27 71.14 25.73
N GLU A 546 -15.57 70.98 25.54
CA GLU A 546 -16.22 69.67 25.36
C GLU A 546 -15.73 68.96 24.09
N VAL A 547 -15.67 69.69 22.97
CA VAL A 547 -15.15 69.16 21.69
C VAL A 547 -13.66 68.75 21.81
N LEU A 548 -12.85 69.54 22.53
CA LEU A 548 -11.47 69.19 22.86
C LEU A 548 -11.34 67.94 23.73
N GLN A 549 -12.25 67.73 24.68
CA GLN A 549 -12.25 66.55 25.55
C GLN A 549 -12.58 65.28 24.76
N LEU A 550 -13.46 65.36 23.77
CA LEU A 550 -13.72 64.23 22.86
C LEU A 550 -12.47 63.83 22.06
N SER A 551 -11.63 64.81 21.70
CA SER A 551 -10.38 64.58 20.98
C SER A 551 -9.27 63.96 21.84
N ARG A 552 -9.08 64.42 23.06
CA ARG A 552 -7.89 64.10 23.86
C ARG A 552 -8.11 62.83 24.70
N GLN A 553 -7.03 62.11 24.95
CA GLN A 553 -6.97 61.04 25.96
C GLN A 553 -6.07 61.55 27.10
N PRO A 554 -6.59 62.34 28.06
CA PRO A 554 -5.81 62.67 29.25
C PRO A 554 -5.60 61.42 30.10
N GLU A 555 -4.44 61.29 30.74
CA GLU A 555 -4.18 60.25 31.74
C GLU A 555 -5.15 60.40 32.92
N LEU A 556 -5.67 59.28 33.43
CA LEU A 556 -6.56 59.26 34.59
C LEU A 556 -5.75 59.42 35.88
N ASN A 557 -6.16 60.34 36.74
CA ASN A 557 -5.59 60.48 38.07
C ASN A 557 -6.44 59.66 39.06
N CYS A 558 -6.27 58.34 39.03
CA CYS A 558 -7.05 57.43 39.87
C CYS A 558 -6.63 57.50 41.34
N SER A 559 -7.61 57.58 42.23
CA SER A 559 -7.45 57.50 43.68
C SER A 559 -8.56 56.63 44.28
N MET A 560 -8.36 56.15 45.51
CA MET A 560 -9.40 55.42 46.22
C MET A 560 -10.56 56.35 46.57
N LEU A 561 -11.75 56.02 46.07
CA LEU A 561 -12.95 56.84 46.14
C LEU A 561 -14.14 56.01 46.60
N ASP A 562 -14.93 56.55 47.53
CA ASP A 562 -16.27 56.04 47.83
C ASP A 562 -17.29 56.62 46.85
N ILE A 563 -17.97 55.75 46.08
CA ILE A 563 -19.01 56.18 45.14
C ILE A 563 -20.15 56.90 45.86
N ARG A 564 -20.51 56.49 47.08
CA ARG A 564 -21.61 57.12 47.83
C ARG A 564 -21.29 58.59 48.11
N GLU A 565 -20.08 58.89 48.56
CA GLU A 565 -19.63 60.26 48.81
C GLU A 565 -19.68 61.10 47.54
N LEU A 566 -19.21 60.56 46.42
CA LEU A 566 -19.24 61.25 45.12
C LEU A 566 -20.69 61.59 44.69
N VAL A 567 -21.60 60.63 44.75
CA VAL A 567 -23.00 60.82 44.33
C VAL A 567 -23.71 61.81 45.26
N GLU A 568 -23.46 61.75 46.57
CA GLU A 568 -24.01 62.70 47.54
C GLU A 568 -23.50 64.13 47.30
N ASP A 569 -22.21 64.29 47.00
CA ASP A 569 -21.62 65.60 46.66
C ASP A 569 -22.22 66.18 45.37
N VAL A 570 -22.42 65.36 44.34
CA VAL A 570 -23.09 65.79 43.11
C VAL A 570 -24.54 66.16 43.39
N LYS A 571 -25.28 65.39 44.20
CA LYS A 571 -26.66 65.73 44.59
C LYS A 571 -26.74 67.11 45.25
N LYS A 572 -25.85 67.43 46.19
CA LYS A 572 -25.82 68.74 46.88
C LYS A 572 -25.68 69.90 45.89
N GLN A 573 -24.89 69.72 44.82
CA GLN A 573 -24.71 70.74 43.79
C GLN A 573 -26.02 71.08 43.04
N PHE A 574 -26.92 70.12 42.88
CA PHE A 574 -28.18 70.29 42.15
C PHE A 574 -29.40 70.54 43.05
N GLN A 575 -29.24 70.56 44.38
CA GLN A 575 -30.36 70.62 45.34
C GLN A 575 -31.35 71.76 45.06
N ALA A 576 -30.86 72.98 44.84
CA ALA A 576 -31.72 74.13 44.56
C ALA A 576 -32.58 73.96 43.28
N ARG A 577 -32.03 73.33 42.23
CA ARG A 577 -32.74 73.07 40.97
C ARG A 577 -33.70 71.89 41.07
N LEU A 578 -33.34 70.90 41.89
CA LEU A 578 -34.18 69.74 42.18
C LEU A 578 -35.44 70.17 42.95
N ASP A 579 -35.27 71.04 43.95
CA ASP A 579 -36.35 71.60 44.75
C ASP A 579 -37.27 72.51 43.90
N GLU A 580 -36.69 73.38 43.04
CA GLU A 580 -37.44 74.23 42.11
C GLU A 580 -38.35 73.43 41.15
N ARG A 581 -37.92 72.23 40.75
CA ARG A 581 -38.64 71.38 39.79
C ARG A 581 -39.45 70.25 40.43
N ASN A 582 -39.54 70.18 41.76
CA ASN A 582 -40.19 69.08 42.48
C ASN A 582 -39.69 67.68 42.07
N ILE A 583 -38.36 67.51 41.95
CA ILE A 583 -37.74 66.23 41.60
C ILE A 583 -37.10 65.61 42.85
N SER A 584 -37.50 64.39 43.20
CA SER A 584 -36.92 63.65 44.32
C SER A 584 -35.74 62.78 43.87
N VAL A 585 -34.64 62.78 44.64
CA VAL A 585 -33.46 61.95 44.35
C VAL A 585 -33.22 60.94 45.48
N ILE A 586 -33.42 59.67 45.16
CA ILE A 586 -33.21 58.53 46.06
C ILE A 586 -31.83 57.92 45.78
N ILE A 587 -31.00 57.84 46.83
CA ILE A 587 -29.65 57.26 46.75
C ILE A 587 -29.67 55.92 47.50
N ASP A 588 -29.66 54.81 46.76
CA ASP A 588 -29.54 53.44 47.26
C ASP A 588 -28.19 52.82 46.84
N VAL A 589 -27.11 53.47 47.31
CA VAL A 589 -25.73 53.11 46.99
C VAL A 589 -25.09 52.43 48.19
N GLN A 590 -24.61 51.20 48.02
CA GLN A 590 -23.80 50.56 49.07
C GLN A 590 -22.39 51.21 49.11
N PRO A 591 -21.83 51.51 50.30
CA PRO A 591 -20.48 52.03 50.41
C PRO A 591 -19.48 51.06 49.77
N CYS A 592 -18.75 51.52 48.76
CA CYS A 592 -17.82 50.70 48.01
C CYS A 592 -16.65 51.55 47.54
N GLN A 593 -15.43 51.11 47.85
CA GLN A 593 -14.20 51.79 47.49
C GLN A 593 -13.73 51.30 46.12
N ILE A 594 -13.58 52.23 45.17
CA ILE A 594 -13.02 51.95 43.85
C ILE A 594 -11.85 52.85 43.54
N SER A 595 -10.90 52.35 42.75
CA SER A 595 -9.78 53.15 42.23
C SER A 595 -10.23 53.87 40.95
N ALA A 596 -10.59 55.15 41.06
CA ALA A 596 -11.05 55.94 39.93
C ALA A 596 -10.68 57.43 40.04
N ASP A 597 -10.77 58.16 38.93
CA ASP A 597 -10.58 59.61 38.89
C ASP A 597 -11.88 60.31 39.36
N LYS A 598 -11.83 60.91 40.56
CA LYS A 598 -12.98 61.55 41.22
C LYS A 598 -13.61 62.62 40.34
N GLU A 599 -12.80 63.46 39.69
CA GLU A 599 -13.30 64.60 38.89
C GLU A 599 -13.94 64.13 37.58
N LYS A 600 -13.38 63.09 36.96
CA LYS A 600 -13.94 62.50 35.74
C LYS A 600 -15.23 61.73 35.99
N LEU A 601 -15.30 60.93 37.05
CA LEU A 601 -16.56 60.28 37.41
C LEU A 601 -17.61 61.30 37.86
N ARG A 602 -17.22 62.38 38.56
CA ARG A 602 -18.13 63.49 38.88
C ARG A 602 -18.79 64.05 37.61
N GLN A 603 -18.00 64.23 36.54
CA GLN A 603 -18.50 64.69 35.25
C GLN A 603 -19.54 63.75 34.64
N VAL A 604 -19.36 62.43 34.75
CA VAL A 604 -20.33 61.42 34.28
C VAL A 604 -21.66 61.58 35.03
N PHE A 605 -21.63 61.65 36.37
CA PHE A 605 -22.84 61.79 37.17
C PHE A 605 -23.54 63.14 36.94
N ILE A 606 -22.78 64.23 36.79
CA ILE A 606 -23.32 65.54 36.41
C ILE A 606 -24.09 65.44 35.08
N ASN A 607 -23.48 64.85 34.05
CA ASN A 607 -24.12 64.71 32.74
C ASN A 607 -25.40 63.86 32.80
N LEU A 608 -25.40 62.78 33.56
CA LEU A 608 -26.59 61.92 33.71
C LEU A 608 -27.70 62.63 34.48
N ILE A 609 -27.39 63.30 35.58
CA ILE A 609 -28.36 64.04 36.39
C ILE A 609 -28.93 65.23 35.60
N GLU A 610 -28.10 65.98 34.85
CA GLU A 610 -28.57 67.06 33.98
C GLU A 610 -29.49 66.52 32.88
N ASN A 611 -29.16 65.40 32.26
CA ASN A 611 -30.02 64.75 31.27
C ASN A 611 -31.37 64.35 31.87
N SER A 612 -31.39 63.78 33.08
CA SER A 612 -32.62 63.41 33.79
C SER A 612 -33.45 64.63 34.21
N LEU A 613 -32.82 65.70 34.72
CA LEU A 613 -33.48 66.97 35.06
C LEU A 613 -34.18 67.61 33.85
N GLU A 614 -33.56 67.53 32.68
CA GLU A 614 -34.11 68.07 31.43
C GLU A 614 -35.23 67.19 30.87
N ALA A 615 -35.19 65.87 31.10
CA ALA A 615 -36.22 64.94 30.67
C ALA A 615 -37.51 65.01 31.52
N MET A 616 -37.43 65.57 32.73
CA MET A 616 -38.53 65.65 33.71
C MET A 616 -39.01 67.09 33.93
N ALA A 617 -39.61 67.71 32.91
CA ALA A 617 -40.09 69.09 32.98
C ALA A 617 -41.25 69.32 33.98
N SER A 618 -41.96 68.28 34.41
CA SER A 618 -43.15 68.35 35.26
C SER A 618 -42.97 67.72 36.65
N GLY A 619 -41.72 67.51 37.10
CA GLY A 619 -41.39 66.76 38.30
C GLY A 619 -41.17 65.27 38.04
N GLY A 620 -40.65 64.55 39.03
CA GLY A 620 -40.33 63.13 38.90
C GLY A 620 -39.38 62.59 39.97
N GLU A 621 -38.83 61.41 39.72
CA GLU A 621 -37.92 60.72 40.63
C GLU A 621 -36.65 60.26 39.90
N ILE A 622 -35.49 60.49 40.50
CA ILE A 622 -34.20 59.91 40.10
C ILE A 622 -33.77 58.90 41.17
N LEU A 623 -33.61 57.65 40.78
CA LEU A 623 -33.05 56.60 41.61
C LEU A 623 -31.62 56.30 41.17
N ILE A 624 -30.65 56.55 42.05
CA ILE A 624 -29.26 56.14 41.86
C ILE A 624 -29.01 54.96 42.79
N SER A 625 -28.79 53.78 42.22
CA SER A 625 -28.51 52.56 42.99
C SER A 625 -27.17 51.94 42.61
N SER A 626 -26.54 51.26 43.57
CA SER A 626 -25.28 50.57 43.32
C SER A 626 -25.24 49.21 44.02
N ARG A 627 -24.73 48.20 43.31
CA ARG A 627 -24.51 46.85 43.83
C ARG A 627 -23.10 46.37 43.44
N PRO A 628 -22.22 46.10 44.41
CA PRO A 628 -20.95 45.45 44.13
C PRO A 628 -21.19 43.99 43.69
N SER A 629 -20.37 43.53 42.76
CA SER A 629 -20.27 42.14 42.30
C SER A 629 -18.80 41.73 42.34
N ASP A 630 -18.48 40.44 42.13
CA ASP A 630 -17.12 39.90 42.30
C ASP A 630 -16.04 40.62 41.49
N ARG A 631 -16.38 41.21 40.33
CA ARG A 631 -15.41 41.90 39.44
C ARG A 631 -15.79 43.32 39.05
N PHE A 632 -17.03 43.72 39.27
CA PHE A 632 -17.55 44.99 38.80
C PHE A 632 -18.50 45.62 39.82
N LEU A 633 -18.41 46.93 39.97
CA LEU A 633 -19.41 47.74 40.64
C LEU A 633 -20.46 48.14 39.61
N ARG A 634 -21.68 47.64 39.77
CA ARG A 634 -22.82 47.99 38.93
C ARG A 634 -23.53 49.19 39.54
N ILE A 635 -23.76 50.21 38.74
CA ILE A 635 -24.46 51.44 39.13
C ILE A 635 -25.61 51.66 38.15
N HIS A 636 -26.81 51.86 38.66
CA HIS A 636 -27.99 52.21 37.87
C HIS A 636 -28.40 53.64 38.18
N VAL A 637 -28.55 54.44 37.14
CA VAL A 637 -29.18 55.77 37.21
C VAL A 637 -30.50 55.67 36.46
N LYS A 638 -31.59 55.68 37.21
CA LYS A 638 -32.96 55.54 36.70
C LYS A 638 -33.71 56.85 36.89
N ASP A 639 -34.41 57.30 35.86
CA ASP A 639 -35.32 58.45 35.91
C ASP A 639 -36.71 58.13 35.35
N THR A 640 -37.70 58.93 35.75
CA THR A 640 -39.09 58.83 35.29
C THR A 640 -39.43 59.83 34.17
N GLY A 641 -38.43 60.18 33.34
CA GLY A 641 -38.58 61.17 32.27
C GLY A 641 -39.26 60.63 31.00
N SER A 642 -39.23 61.45 29.93
CA SER A 642 -39.91 61.17 28.66
C SER A 642 -39.30 60.06 27.78
N GLY A 643 -38.24 59.39 28.23
CA GLY A 643 -37.57 58.31 27.49
C GLY A 643 -36.63 58.78 26.38
N ILE A 644 -36.13 57.84 25.58
CA ILE A 644 -35.16 58.09 24.49
C ILE A 644 -35.68 57.49 23.19
N ALA A 645 -35.95 58.34 22.19
CA ALA A 645 -36.53 57.92 20.91
C ALA A 645 -35.58 57.09 20.01
N SER A 646 -34.26 57.30 20.14
CA SER A 646 -33.23 56.63 19.32
C SER A 646 -32.18 55.96 20.23
N PRO A 647 -32.52 54.84 20.89
CA PRO A 647 -31.64 54.20 21.87
C PRO A 647 -30.30 53.73 21.28
N GLU A 648 -30.28 53.29 20.01
CA GLU A 648 -29.08 52.77 19.35
C GLU A 648 -28.00 53.83 19.08
N LYS A 649 -28.36 55.12 19.09
CA LYS A 649 -27.47 56.24 18.74
C LYS A 649 -27.22 57.20 19.90
N VAL A 650 -27.65 56.84 21.11
CA VAL A 650 -27.64 57.75 22.26
C VAL A 650 -26.23 58.16 22.69
N PHE A 651 -25.24 57.31 22.40
CA PHE A 651 -23.83 57.59 22.70
C PHE A 651 -23.05 58.10 21.48
N ASP A 652 -23.69 58.24 20.31
CA ASP A 652 -23.04 58.84 19.14
C ASP A 652 -22.82 60.34 19.37
N PRO A 653 -21.63 60.89 19.08
CA PRO A 653 -21.39 62.33 19.21
C PRO A 653 -22.36 63.17 18.37
N PHE A 654 -22.79 64.31 18.92
CA PHE A 654 -23.71 65.28 18.30
C PHE A 654 -25.17 64.82 18.14
N VAL A 655 -25.53 63.64 18.66
CA VAL A 655 -26.92 63.18 18.69
C VAL A 655 -27.64 63.83 19.88
N THR A 656 -28.63 64.68 19.57
CA THR A 656 -29.47 65.36 20.57
C THR A 656 -30.86 65.62 19.98
N THR A 657 -31.90 65.53 20.81
CA THR A 657 -33.27 65.91 20.47
C THR A 657 -33.62 67.31 20.96
N LYS A 658 -32.68 68.02 21.60
CA LYS A 658 -32.89 69.28 22.33
C LYS A 658 -32.29 70.48 21.58
N ALA A 659 -33.02 71.59 21.54
CA ALA A 659 -32.63 72.82 20.82
C ALA A 659 -31.36 73.52 21.37
N SER A 660 -31.04 73.35 22.66
CA SER A 660 -29.87 73.93 23.31
C SER A 660 -28.74 72.93 23.61
N GLY A 661 -28.97 71.64 23.37
CA GLY A 661 -28.06 70.55 23.75
C GLY A 661 -26.92 70.36 22.76
N THR A 662 -25.72 70.04 23.27
CA THR A 662 -24.51 69.88 22.45
C THR A 662 -24.39 68.48 21.84
N GLY A 663 -25.11 67.49 22.38
CA GLY A 663 -25.05 66.09 21.97
C GLY A 663 -23.72 65.40 22.31
N LEU A 664 -22.88 66.01 23.16
CA LEU A 664 -21.55 65.49 23.51
C LEU A 664 -21.50 64.84 24.90
N GLY A 665 -22.45 65.11 25.78
CA GLY A 665 -22.40 64.67 27.19
C GLY A 665 -22.32 63.15 27.36
N LEU A 666 -23.17 62.39 26.66
CA LEU A 666 -23.20 60.93 26.78
C LEU A 666 -22.01 60.24 26.09
N SER A 667 -21.55 60.75 24.95
CA SER A 667 -20.35 60.25 24.27
C SER A 667 -19.07 60.50 25.10
N ILE A 668 -18.97 61.65 25.76
CA ILE A 668 -17.89 61.93 26.74
C ILE A 668 -18.00 60.99 27.94
N SER A 669 -19.22 60.74 28.42
CA SER A 669 -19.45 59.84 29.56
C SER A 669 -19.04 58.40 29.23
N GLN A 670 -19.38 57.91 28.03
CA GLN A 670 -18.93 56.60 27.53
C GLN A 670 -17.40 56.52 27.51
N LYS A 671 -16.74 57.51 26.93
CA LYS A 671 -15.28 57.54 26.85
C LYS A 671 -14.62 57.56 28.23
N ILE A 672 -15.16 58.31 29.19
CA ILE A 672 -14.65 58.34 30.57
C ILE A 672 -14.77 56.95 31.21
N ILE A 673 -15.92 56.28 31.07
CA ILE A 673 -16.14 54.96 31.66
C ILE A 673 -15.25 53.90 31.00
N GLU A 674 -15.08 53.93 29.67
CA GLU A 674 -14.17 53.06 28.93
C GLU A 674 -12.71 53.24 29.36
N GLN A 675 -12.27 54.49 29.61
CA GLN A 675 -10.92 54.77 30.12
C GLN A 675 -10.68 54.16 31.51
N HIS A 676 -11.73 54.04 32.34
CA HIS A 676 -11.66 53.35 33.62
C HIS A 676 -11.73 51.82 33.49
N GLY A 677 -11.73 51.27 32.28
CA GLY A 677 -11.89 49.84 32.01
C GLY A 677 -13.32 49.33 32.24
N GLY A 678 -14.28 50.24 32.31
CA GLY A 678 -15.69 49.97 32.52
C GLY A 678 -16.53 50.04 31.25
N GLN A 679 -17.84 49.87 31.41
CA GLN A 679 -18.82 49.99 30.33
C GLN A 679 -20.03 50.80 30.81
N ILE A 680 -20.56 51.70 29.97
CA ILE A 680 -21.86 52.33 30.16
C ILE A 680 -22.83 51.83 29.10
N SER A 681 -24.07 51.56 29.47
CA SER A 681 -25.12 51.10 28.56
C SER A 681 -26.48 51.67 28.94
N LEU A 682 -27.39 51.70 27.96
CA LEU A 682 -28.79 52.06 28.17
C LEU A 682 -29.58 50.75 28.30
N LEU A 683 -30.14 50.48 29.48
CA LEU A 683 -30.95 49.28 29.73
C LEU A 683 -32.41 49.46 29.35
N ASN A 684 -32.95 50.66 29.59
CA ASN A 684 -34.35 50.99 29.34
C ASN A 684 -34.46 52.41 28.79
N ALA A 685 -35.30 52.59 27.78
CA ALA A 685 -35.48 53.82 27.01
C ALA A 685 -36.95 54.26 26.93
N ASN A 686 -37.85 53.60 27.66
CA ASN A 686 -39.28 53.80 27.57
C ASN A 686 -39.72 55.15 28.19
N SER A 687 -40.83 55.70 27.71
CA SER A 687 -41.45 56.87 28.35
C SER A 687 -41.93 56.51 29.75
N GLY A 688 -41.52 57.30 30.75
CA GLY A 688 -41.77 57.04 32.17
C GLY A 688 -40.68 56.21 32.87
N GLU A 689 -39.71 55.65 32.14
CA GLU A 689 -38.56 54.94 32.72
C GLU A 689 -37.35 54.89 31.78
N THR A 690 -36.34 55.71 32.08
CA THR A 690 -35.01 55.63 31.44
C THR A 690 -34.01 55.08 32.45
N THR A 691 -33.21 54.08 32.07
CA THR A 691 -32.19 53.50 32.98
C THR A 691 -30.85 53.35 32.28
N PHE A 692 -29.84 54.04 32.80
CA PHE A 692 -28.45 53.88 32.42
C PHE A 692 -27.74 52.93 33.41
N GLU A 693 -27.00 51.97 32.88
CA GLU A 693 -26.12 51.09 33.65
C GLU A 693 -24.65 51.45 33.41
N ILE A 694 -23.92 51.62 34.51
CA ILE A 694 -22.47 51.79 34.53
C ILE A 694 -21.86 50.58 35.23
N LEU A 695 -20.90 49.93 34.58
CA LEU A 695 -20.08 48.86 35.12
C LEU A 695 -18.66 49.40 35.28
N LEU A 696 -18.17 49.49 36.51
CA LEU A 696 -16.78 49.88 36.79
C LEU A 696 -16.01 48.68 37.37
N PRO A 697 -14.79 48.39 36.92
CA PRO A 697 -14.02 47.29 37.47
C PRO A 697 -13.66 47.56 38.93
N MET A 698 -13.94 46.58 39.80
CA MET A 698 -13.42 46.58 41.16
C MET A 698 -12.04 45.91 41.08
N ARG A 699 -10.96 46.66 41.33
CA ARG A 699 -9.63 46.04 41.41
C ARG A 699 -9.61 45.11 42.63
N ASP A 700 -9.16 43.88 42.41
CA ASP A 700 -8.82 42.98 43.51
C ASP A 700 -7.83 43.70 44.44
N ASN A 701 -8.17 43.80 45.72
CA ASN A 701 -7.17 44.05 46.76
C ASN A 701 -6.27 42.80 46.81
N ASN A 702 -5.21 42.79 46.00
CA ASN A 702 -4.03 41.96 46.22
C ASN A 702 -2.85 42.85 46.58
#